data_AF-A0A2R5FVI3-F1
#
_entry.id   AF-A0A2R5FVI3-F1
#
_cell.length_a   1.000
_cell.length_b   1.000
_cell.length_c   1.000
_cell.angle_alpha   90.00
_cell.angle_beta   90.00
_cell.angle_gamma   90.00
#
_symmetry.space_group_name_H-M   'P 1'
#
loop_
_entity.id
_entity.type
_entity.pdbx_description
1 polymer ?
#
loop_
_entity_poly.entity_id
_entity_poly.type
_entity_poly.pdbx_seq_one_letter_code
_entity_poly.pdbx_strand_id
1 'polypeptide(L)'
;MLPTKLFFALAQETAEAFYASIPESEKLALSAAAWNICASRQDELEVARKENANPQAIAKKVSNFAFAAFPNEIISRLEKLQFSEPKLVTLNNEANQFLGRKWNPDEKHPIEIRASHHPPGHERHVSRLLFVQDSDGEYKEFAMLETRTGQLPIGTKAQANFLGVEPATAKATIGLPGNEPIEITIRELKNFSYAGQVFNAEPVNLEFGTVPVTDKTVKIKLDGKTLGELDSDSVQQLKQVDYLKNGNPLKLKLTSISETGDQAFVLGESPNGNLLKINKINFYDFSGQSFSDRDYRKLTIETPPLKTRDAVFLNGEPLGVLHFKKDKDALRQLGLLKTGQLTPAPAIIESNFSVICAQIDSNTVEYPQKWTKEFQVFGTQSVNSEQQDMIESSGKILHHIKERPTFLFSTESNKKLGVMGLAVDNQKTVTKWLTAQKVVYSQVPPEDVIRETKKGLAVFNLVSSSIPPKTLENMTKKFGSVIESTLEYQQFVSSLATRPQFLKPPEQTAQSPPNQSITPSLSTTPSTIDITNSTKTEPLGVEKPPTVTIDDLRNWYNAADKLGKSENYKKRIVEVANGFKAGEQLSAEALTVMNKDKFELEAISRLTQIAQRIGMVWGKSDENITQVQGKIYDLAFNTQQRDLTISQKNGEVILNLQSGQVQTNKLTSQILQTFEDANTQIDKILAKSQIQQVDLQR
;
A
#
# COMPACT_ATOMS: atom_id res chain seq x y z
N MET A 1 17.82 3.69 22.17
CA MET A 1 18.17 4.37 20.90
C MET A 1 19.63 4.14 20.50
N LEU A 2 20.60 4.08 21.42
CA LEU A 2 22.03 3.86 21.10
C LEU A 2 22.39 2.48 20.48
N PRO A 3 21.89 1.33 20.96
CA PRO A 3 22.26 0.02 20.41
C PRO A 3 21.77 -0.19 18.97
N THR A 4 20.56 0.29 18.69
CA THR A 4 19.98 0.32 17.35
C THR A 4 20.83 1.16 16.40
N LYS A 5 21.34 2.31 16.84
CA LYS A 5 22.26 3.15 16.05
C LYS A 5 23.57 2.44 15.74
N LEU A 6 24.15 1.71 16.70
CA LEU A 6 25.40 0.97 16.50
C LEU A 6 25.22 -0.16 15.48
N PHE A 7 24.12 -0.91 15.57
CA PHE A 7 23.80 -1.95 14.60
C PHE A 7 23.65 -1.40 13.18
N PHE A 8 22.91 -0.30 13.02
CA PHE A 8 22.78 0.35 11.71
C PHE A 8 24.10 0.93 11.20
N ALA A 9 24.97 1.42 12.07
CA ALA A 9 26.30 1.89 11.67
C ALA A 9 27.17 0.76 11.08
N LEU A 10 27.19 -0.41 11.73
CA LEU A 10 27.94 -1.57 11.22
C LEU A 10 27.37 -2.11 9.90
N ALA A 11 26.04 -2.12 9.78
CA ALA A 11 25.39 -2.50 8.53
C ALA A 11 25.75 -1.53 7.39
N GLN A 12 25.84 -0.24 7.69
CA GLN A 12 26.24 0.79 6.73
C GLN A 12 27.70 0.69 6.33
N GLU A 13 28.61 0.48 7.29
CA GLU A 13 30.04 0.24 7.01
C GLU A 13 30.27 -0.97 6.10
N THR A 14 29.48 -2.03 6.28
CA THR A 14 29.52 -3.22 5.43
C THR A 14 29.05 -2.91 4.00
N ALA A 15 28.00 -2.10 3.83
CA ALA A 15 27.51 -1.69 2.52
C ALA A 15 28.52 -0.78 1.79
N GLU A 16 29.17 0.12 2.51
CA GLU A 16 30.23 1.01 1.99
C GLU A 16 31.45 0.20 1.54
N ALA A 17 31.89 -0.78 2.34
CA ALA A 17 32.99 -1.66 1.97
C ALA A 17 32.67 -2.50 0.72
N PHE A 18 31.44 -3.00 0.61
CA PHE A 18 30.98 -3.71 -0.58
C PHE A 18 30.99 -2.79 -1.82
N TYR A 19 30.45 -1.58 -1.72
CA TYR A 19 30.47 -0.61 -2.82
C TYR A 19 31.90 -0.28 -3.28
N ALA A 20 32.82 -0.07 -2.34
CA ALA A 20 34.22 0.22 -2.63
C ALA A 20 34.97 -0.93 -3.31
N SER A 21 34.50 -2.18 -3.14
CA SER A 21 35.10 -3.36 -3.78
C SER A 21 34.77 -3.50 -5.28
N ILE A 22 33.82 -2.71 -5.79
CA ILE A 22 33.28 -2.83 -7.14
C ILE A 22 34.00 -1.88 -8.12
N PRO A 23 34.48 -2.37 -9.29
CA PRO A 23 35.03 -1.52 -10.33
C PRO A 23 34.02 -0.50 -10.86
N GLU A 24 34.46 0.73 -11.14
CA GLU A 24 33.58 1.83 -11.58
C GLU A 24 32.71 1.48 -12.81
N SER A 25 33.28 0.74 -13.77
CA SER A 25 32.59 0.27 -14.98
C SER A 25 31.44 -0.71 -14.69
N GLU A 26 31.43 -1.36 -13.53
CA GLU A 26 30.47 -2.40 -13.16
C GLU A 26 29.41 -1.89 -12.18
N LYS A 27 29.63 -0.75 -11.51
CA LYS A 27 28.73 -0.19 -10.50
C LYS A 27 27.31 0.05 -11.00
N LEU A 28 27.14 0.53 -12.23
CA LEU A 28 25.81 0.73 -12.81
C LEU A 28 25.07 -0.60 -13.07
N ALA A 29 25.79 -1.63 -13.54
CA ALA A 29 25.19 -2.94 -13.79
C ALA A 29 24.86 -3.66 -12.48
N LEU A 30 25.76 -3.59 -11.50
CA LEU A 30 25.59 -4.20 -10.18
C LEU A 30 24.54 -3.48 -9.33
N SER A 31 24.43 -2.15 -9.42
CA SER A 31 23.32 -1.42 -8.79
C SER A 31 21.97 -1.80 -9.39
N ALA A 32 21.87 -1.96 -10.71
CA ALA A 32 20.66 -2.42 -11.37
C ALA A 32 20.31 -3.87 -10.99
N ALA A 33 21.31 -4.75 -10.89
CA ALA A 33 21.14 -6.12 -10.43
C ALA A 33 20.71 -6.17 -8.96
N ALA A 34 21.38 -5.44 -8.07
CA ALA A 34 21.03 -5.34 -6.65
C ALA A 34 19.63 -4.76 -6.46
N TRP A 35 19.27 -3.72 -7.22
CA TRP A 35 17.91 -3.20 -7.24
C TRP A 35 16.91 -4.25 -7.67
N ASN A 36 17.17 -4.95 -8.77
CA ASN A 36 16.29 -5.99 -9.28
C ASN A 36 16.13 -7.13 -8.27
N ILE A 37 17.22 -7.61 -7.65
CA ILE A 37 17.19 -8.68 -6.64
C ILE A 37 16.42 -8.21 -5.40
N CYS A 38 16.76 -7.06 -4.82
CA CYS A 38 16.11 -6.54 -3.61
C CYS A 38 14.68 -6.04 -3.83
N ALA A 39 14.28 -5.75 -5.09
CA ALA A 39 12.93 -5.35 -5.47
C ALA A 39 12.12 -6.50 -6.09
N SER A 40 12.76 -7.61 -6.48
CA SER A 40 12.11 -8.82 -7.00
C SER A 40 11.49 -9.58 -5.84
N ARG A 41 10.20 -9.86 -5.96
CA ARG A 41 9.40 -10.59 -4.96
C ARG A 41 9.60 -12.10 -5.05
N GLN A 42 10.80 -12.53 -5.40
CA GLN A 42 11.11 -13.92 -5.77
C GLN A 42 10.85 -14.87 -4.59
N ASP A 43 11.48 -14.60 -3.45
CA ASP A 43 11.34 -15.40 -2.23
C ASP A 43 9.94 -15.27 -1.62
N GLU A 44 9.34 -14.07 -1.70
CA GLU A 44 8.00 -13.76 -1.20
C GLU A 44 6.89 -14.51 -1.98
N LEU A 45 7.04 -14.66 -3.30
CA LEU A 45 6.13 -15.42 -4.15
C LEU A 45 6.29 -16.94 -3.98
N GLU A 46 7.49 -17.43 -3.66
CA GLU A 46 7.72 -18.83 -3.31
C GLU A 46 7.09 -19.21 -1.97
N VAL A 47 7.20 -18.33 -0.95
CA VAL A 47 6.57 -18.54 0.36
C VAL A 47 5.04 -18.43 0.27
N ALA A 48 4.51 -17.39 -0.39
CA ALA A 48 3.06 -17.23 -0.59
C ALA A 48 2.40 -18.44 -1.25
N ARG A 49 3.11 -19.08 -2.20
CA ARG A 49 2.63 -20.26 -2.93
C ARG A 49 2.78 -21.55 -2.15
N LYS A 50 3.84 -21.70 -1.34
CA LYS A 50 3.98 -22.86 -0.43
C LYS A 50 2.92 -22.83 0.68
N GLU A 51 2.46 -21.65 1.06
CA GLU A 51 1.58 -21.46 2.22
C GLU A 51 0.13 -21.08 1.85
N ASN A 52 -0.24 -21.06 0.55
CA ASN A 52 -1.56 -20.63 0.06
C ASN A 52 -1.99 -19.22 0.56
N ALA A 53 -1.03 -18.33 0.78
CA ALA A 53 -1.31 -16.96 1.22
C ALA A 53 -1.68 -16.05 0.04
N ASN A 54 -2.52 -15.04 0.28
CA ASN A 54 -2.91 -14.07 -0.74
C ASN A 54 -1.67 -13.25 -1.20
N PRO A 55 -1.27 -13.29 -2.48
CA PRO A 55 -0.09 -12.57 -3.00
C PRO A 55 -0.17 -11.05 -2.81
N GLN A 56 -1.37 -10.49 -2.62
CA GLN A 56 -1.56 -9.07 -2.34
C GLN A 56 -1.20 -8.67 -0.89
N ALA A 57 -1.12 -9.61 0.05
CA ALA A 57 -0.77 -9.35 1.45
C ALA A 57 0.74 -9.14 1.66
N ILE A 58 1.57 -9.64 0.74
CA ILE A 58 3.03 -9.57 0.81
C ILE A 58 3.50 -8.45 -0.13
N ALA A 59 3.38 -7.21 0.36
CA ALA A 59 3.54 -6.00 -0.44
C ALA A 59 4.67 -5.09 0.08
N LYS A 60 5.81 -5.63 0.49
CA LYS A 60 6.95 -4.78 0.90
C LYS A 60 8.23 -5.12 0.14
N LYS A 61 8.53 -4.30 -0.87
CA LYS A 61 9.88 -4.24 -1.47
C LYS A 61 10.87 -3.82 -0.38
N VAL A 62 11.85 -4.66 -0.05
CA VAL A 62 12.93 -4.31 0.89
C VAL A 62 14.18 -3.96 0.09
N SER A 63 14.20 -2.74 -0.45
CA SER A 63 15.34 -2.23 -1.24
C SER A 63 16.43 -1.58 -0.38
N ASN A 64 16.40 -1.78 0.95
CA ASN A 64 17.28 -1.08 1.89
C ASN A 64 18.77 -1.31 1.61
N PHE A 65 19.16 -2.54 1.24
CA PHE A 65 20.54 -2.84 0.87
C PHE A 65 20.95 -2.14 -0.43
N ALA A 66 20.12 -2.20 -1.48
CA ALA A 66 20.40 -1.52 -2.74
C ALA A 66 20.61 -0.02 -2.55
N PHE A 67 19.75 0.65 -1.76
CA PHE A 67 19.89 2.06 -1.42
C PHE A 67 21.12 2.37 -0.55
N ALA A 68 21.49 1.48 0.38
CA ALA A 68 22.66 1.66 1.23
C ALA A 68 23.98 1.45 0.44
N ALA A 69 24.01 0.46 -0.45
CA ALA A 69 25.21 0.11 -1.21
C ALA A 69 25.40 0.96 -2.47
N PHE A 70 24.34 1.36 -3.17
CA PHE A 70 24.42 2.08 -4.45
C PHE A 70 23.61 3.39 -4.47
N PRO A 71 23.81 4.29 -3.49
CA PRO A 71 22.99 5.49 -3.38
C PRO A 71 23.12 6.38 -4.63
N ASN A 72 24.34 6.56 -5.16
CA ASN A 72 24.58 7.50 -6.25
C ASN A 72 24.00 7.00 -7.58
N GLU A 73 24.20 5.72 -7.90
CA GLU A 73 23.70 5.11 -9.12
C GLU A 73 22.16 5.08 -9.09
N ILE A 74 21.56 4.76 -7.94
CA ILE A 74 20.11 4.78 -7.79
C ILE A 74 19.57 6.22 -7.85
N ILE A 75 20.18 7.19 -7.17
CA ILE A 75 19.75 8.61 -7.22
C ILE A 75 19.85 9.17 -8.63
N SER A 76 20.96 8.94 -9.34
CA SER A 76 21.11 9.37 -10.75
C SER A 76 20.07 8.74 -11.68
N ARG A 77 19.54 7.56 -11.31
CA ARG A 77 18.42 6.93 -12.01
C ARG A 77 17.07 7.48 -11.54
N LEU A 78 16.90 7.83 -10.27
CA LEU A 78 15.71 8.52 -9.74
C LEU A 78 15.50 9.86 -10.44
N GLU A 79 16.57 10.59 -10.78
CA GLU A 79 16.51 11.80 -11.61
C GLU A 79 15.95 11.55 -13.01
N LYS A 80 16.07 10.31 -13.51
CA LYS A 80 15.50 9.85 -14.78
C LYS A 80 14.20 9.05 -14.62
N LEU A 81 13.71 8.85 -13.39
CA LEU A 81 12.51 8.04 -13.15
C LEU A 81 11.24 8.79 -13.51
N GLN A 82 10.29 7.99 -13.99
CA GLN A 82 9.02 8.32 -14.64
C GLN A 82 7.97 8.99 -13.72
N PHE A 83 8.38 9.85 -12.79
CA PHE A 83 7.42 10.73 -12.12
C PHE A 83 6.83 11.77 -13.08
N SER A 84 7.53 12.01 -14.20
CA SER A 84 7.06 12.85 -15.30
C SER A 84 6.23 12.10 -16.34
N GLU A 85 6.19 10.77 -16.33
CA GLU A 85 5.54 9.98 -17.39
C GLU A 85 4.65 8.85 -16.85
N PRO A 86 3.75 9.10 -15.88
CA PRO A 86 2.87 8.05 -15.39
C PRO A 86 1.93 7.50 -16.46
N LYS A 87 1.83 6.16 -16.53
CA LYS A 87 0.85 5.46 -17.37
C LYS A 87 -0.53 5.47 -16.71
N LEU A 88 -1.56 5.82 -17.47
CA LEU A 88 -2.96 5.83 -17.09
C LEU A 88 -3.71 4.71 -17.81
N VAL A 89 -4.54 3.98 -17.07
CA VAL A 89 -5.34 2.83 -17.51
C VAL A 89 -6.82 3.06 -17.20
N THR A 90 -7.69 2.11 -17.59
CA THR A 90 -9.15 2.17 -17.42
C THR A 90 -9.82 3.33 -18.18
N LEU A 91 -9.23 3.79 -19.28
CA LEU A 91 -9.73 4.94 -20.06
C LEU A 91 -11.15 4.73 -20.62
N ASN A 92 -11.56 3.49 -20.83
CA ASN A 92 -12.89 3.14 -21.34
C ASN A 92 -13.92 2.88 -20.23
N ASN A 93 -13.55 3.08 -18.96
CA ASN A 93 -14.45 2.89 -17.83
C ASN A 93 -15.50 4.03 -17.77
N GLU A 94 -16.73 3.71 -17.38
CA GLU A 94 -17.86 4.65 -17.31
C GLU A 94 -17.64 5.83 -16.34
N ALA A 95 -16.77 5.67 -15.35
CA ALA A 95 -16.37 6.75 -14.43
C ALA A 95 -15.40 7.76 -15.08
N ASN A 96 -14.89 7.51 -16.30
CA ASN A 96 -14.10 8.49 -17.03
C ASN A 96 -14.99 9.62 -17.54
N GLN A 97 -14.87 10.81 -16.94
CA GLN A 97 -15.66 11.99 -17.33
C GLN A 97 -15.16 12.66 -18.63
N PHE A 98 -14.06 12.18 -19.19
CA PHE A 98 -13.49 12.62 -20.46
C PHE A 98 -13.57 11.54 -21.55
N LEU A 99 -14.49 10.58 -21.40
CA LEU A 99 -14.67 9.50 -22.38
C LEU A 99 -14.93 10.09 -23.78
N GLY A 100 -14.09 9.73 -24.74
CA GLY A 100 -14.17 10.22 -26.12
C GLY A 100 -13.58 11.61 -26.39
N ARG A 101 -13.07 12.31 -25.36
CA ARG A 101 -12.35 13.58 -25.56
C ARG A 101 -11.06 13.34 -26.34
N LYS A 102 -10.84 14.14 -27.38
CA LYS A 102 -9.55 14.20 -28.08
C LYS A 102 -8.63 15.15 -27.33
N TRP A 103 -7.48 14.64 -26.90
CA TRP A 103 -6.45 15.42 -26.21
C TRP A 103 -5.47 15.97 -27.24
N ASN A 104 -5.11 17.25 -27.10
CA ASN A 104 -4.03 17.83 -27.86
C ASN A 104 -2.69 17.44 -27.19
N PRO A 105 -1.78 16.75 -27.89
CA PRO A 105 -0.47 16.37 -27.37
C PRO A 105 0.38 17.53 -26.84
N ASP A 106 0.17 18.74 -27.36
CA ASP A 106 0.96 19.92 -27.00
C ASP A 106 0.30 20.78 -25.92
N GLU A 107 -0.95 20.49 -25.57
CA GLU A 107 -1.71 21.26 -24.58
C GLU A 107 -1.51 20.69 -23.18
N LYS A 108 -1.13 21.57 -22.26
CA LYS A 108 -0.97 21.22 -20.85
C LYS A 108 -2.26 21.52 -20.10
N HIS A 109 -2.67 20.54 -19.30
CA HIS A 109 -3.87 20.64 -18.47
C HIS A 109 -3.49 20.55 -16.99
N PRO A 110 -4.16 21.32 -16.12
CA PRO A 110 -3.99 21.17 -14.68
C PRO A 110 -4.50 19.80 -14.24
N ILE A 111 -3.69 19.07 -13.48
CA ILE A 111 -3.99 17.73 -12.98
C ILE A 111 -3.88 17.67 -11.46
N GLU A 112 -4.60 16.73 -10.87
CA GLU A 112 -4.48 16.38 -9.45
C GLU A 112 -4.53 14.87 -9.27
N ILE A 113 -3.61 14.32 -8.48
CA ILE A 113 -3.62 12.90 -8.13
C ILE A 113 -4.43 12.72 -6.86
N ARG A 114 -5.51 11.95 -6.92
CA ARG A 114 -6.37 11.68 -5.77
C ARG A 114 -6.48 10.18 -5.50
N ALA A 115 -6.99 9.86 -4.33
CA ALA A 115 -7.40 8.50 -4.03
C ALA A 115 -8.75 8.20 -4.67
N SER A 116 -8.93 6.96 -5.09
CA SER A 116 -10.23 6.47 -5.49
C SER A 116 -11.26 6.55 -4.36
N HIS A 117 -12.42 7.13 -4.68
CA HIS A 117 -13.61 7.13 -3.83
C HIS A 117 -14.57 5.96 -4.17
N HIS A 118 -14.20 5.10 -5.12
CA HIS A 118 -15.09 4.04 -5.60
C HIS A 118 -15.22 2.92 -4.56
N PRO A 119 -16.42 2.30 -4.42
CA PRO A 119 -16.66 1.25 -3.44
C PRO A 119 -15.98 -0.08 -3.82
N PRO A 120 -15.84 -1.03 -2.87
CA PRO A 120 -15.38 -2.38 -3.16
C PRO A 120 -16.19 -3.04 -4.29
N GLY A 121 -15.49 -3.72 -5.21
CA GLY A 121 -16.08 -4.33 -6.40
C GLY A 121 -16.00 -3.47 -7.67
N HIS A 122 -15.72 -2.17 -7.54
CA HIS A 122 -15.42 -1.33 -8.69
C HIS A 122 -13.98 -1.55 -9.18
N GLU A 123 -13.76 -1.55 -10.51
CA GLU A 123 -12.44 -1.77 -11.12
C GLU A 123 -11.38 -0.77 -10.60
N ARG A 124 -11.80 0.46 -10.33
CA ARG A 124 -10.96 1.55 -9.82
C ARG A 124 -10.86 1.59 -8.28
N HIS A 125 -11.41 0.63 -7.54
CA HIS A 125 -11.32 0.62 -6.07
C HIS A 125 -9.87 0.51 -5.58
N VAL A 126 -9.53 1.18 -4.47
CA VAL A 126 -8.18 1.15 -3.86
C VAL A 126 -7.07 1.48 -4.87
N SER A 127 -7.28 2.54 -5.63
CA SER A 127 -6.34 2.99 -6.65
C SER A 127 -6.06 4.49 -6.55
N ARG A 128 -4.93 4.91 -7.13
CA ARG A 128 -4.67 6.33 -7.39
C ARG A 128 -5.36 6.71 -8.70
N LEU A 129 -6.08 7.81 -8.68
CA LEU A 129 -6.78 8.37 -9.82
C LEU A 129 -6.13 9.69 -10.21
N LEU A 130 -6.04 9.94 -11.51
CA LEU A 130 -5.69 11.23 -12.06
C LEU A 130 -6.96 11.99 -12.39
N PHE A 131 -7.07 13.20 -11.86
CA PHE A 131 -8.12 14.16 -12.16
C PHE A 131 -7.55 15.26 -13.04
N VAL A 132 -8.37 15.79 -13.95
CA VAL A 132 -8.00 16.90 -14.84
C VAL A 132 -8.97 18.05 -14.62
N GLN A 133 -8.46 19.27 -14.53
CA GLN A 133 -9.30 20.46 -14.46
C GLN A 133 -9.94 20.71 -15.83
N ASP A 134 -11.27 20.73 -15.87
CA ASP A 134 -12.03 20.98 -17.08
C ASP A 134 -12.27 22.49 -17.28
N SER A 135 -12.91 22.88 -18.38
CA SER A 135 -13.16 24.29 -18.72
C SER A 135 -14.00 25.08 -17.70
N ASP A 136 -14.73 24.38 -16.84
CA ASP A 136 -15.50 24.96 -15.74
C ASP A 136 -14.65 25.23 -14.48
N GLY A 137 -13.36 24.88 -14.52
CA GLY A 137 -12.45 25.01 -13.38
C GLY A 137 -12.55 23.87 -12.36
N GLU A 138 -13.44 22.90 -12.57
CA GLU A 138 -13.59 21.75 -11.67
C GLU A 138 -12.69 20.59 -12.08
N TYR A 139 -12.15 19.89 -11.08
CA TYR A 139 -11.32 18.70 -11.30
C TYR A 139 -12.21 17.47 -11.47
N LYS A 140 -12.20 16.90 -12.67
CA LYS A 140 -13.01 15.74 -13.06
C LYS A 140 -12.15 14.48 -13.16
N GLU A 141 -12.73 13.34 -12.81
CA GLU A 141 -12.07 12.04 -12.83
C GLU A 141 -11.75 11.63 -14.28
N PHE A 142 -10.48 11.32 -14.54
CA PHE A 142 -10.05 10.87 -15.86
C PHE A 142 -9.77 9.37 -15.87
N ALA A 143 -8.72 8.94 -15.16
CA ALA A 143 -8.21 7.59 -15.29
C ALA A 143 -7.44 7.12 -14.06
N MET A 144 -7.29 5.80 -13.95
CA MET A 144 -6.50 5.17 -12.89
C MET A 144 -5.01 5.20 -13.26
N LEU A 145 -4.14 5.52 -12.30
CA LEU A 145 -2.71 5.34 -12.47
C LEU A 145 -2.39 3.84 -12.47
N GLU A 146 -1.62 3.39 -13.45
CA GLU A 146 -1.14 2.02 -13.52
C GLU A 146 -0.28 1.71 -12.28
N THR A 147 -0.47 0.51 -11.70
CA THR A 147 0.06 0.22 -10.35
C THR A 147 1.58 0.12 -10.30
N ARG A 148 2.26 -0.03 -11.44
CA ARG A 148 3.71 -0.18 -11.58
C ARG A 148 4.40 1.10 -12.05
N THR A 149 3.64 2.11 -12.48
CA THR A 149 4.17 3.39 -12.90
C THR A 149 4.78 4.17 -11.73
N GLY A 150 5.67 5.13 -12.01
CA GLY A 150 6.13 6.08 -11.00
C GLY A 150 4.96 6.84 -10.38
N GLN A 151 4.83 6.83 -9.06
CA GLN A 151 3.67 7.39 -8.36
C GLN A 151 4.07 8.59 -7.51
N LEU A 152 3.44 9.72 -7.80
CA LEU A 152 3.50 10.91 -6.96
C LEU A 152 2.54 10.77 -5.75
N PRO A 153 2.78 11.52 -4.66
CA PRO A 153 1.90 11.53 -3.49
C PRO A 153 0.45 11.89 -3.84
N ILE A 154 -0.51 11.31 -3.13
CA ILE A 154 -1.92 11.70 -3.21
C ILE A 154 -2.04 13.16 -2.74
N GLY A 155 -2.73 13.99 -3.53
CA GLY A 155 -2.85 15.43 -3.36
C GLY A 155 -1.85 16.24 -4.20
N THR A 156 -0.96 15.58 -4.97
CA THR A 156 -0.05 16.29 -5.87
C THR A 156 -0.82 16.96 -7.00
N LYS A 157 -0.51 18.22 -7.27
CA LYS A 157 -1.00 18.99 -8.42
C LYS A 157 0.13 19.29 -9.38
N ALA A 158 -0.17 19.34 -10.67
CA ALA A 158 0.80 19.70 -11.70
C ALA A 158 0.09 20.10 -12.99
N GLN A 159 0.86 20.42 -14.03
CA GLN A 159 0.39 20.51 -15.41
C GLN A 159 0.84 19.25 -16.17
N ALA A 160 -0.02 18.69 -17.02
CA ALA A 160 0.33 17.56 -17.86
C ALA A 160 -0.34 17.59 -19.23
N ASN A 161 0.37 17.12 -20.25
CA ASN A 161 -0.19 16.75 -21.55
C ASN A 161 -0.39 15.23 -21.63
N PHE A 162 -1.27 14.76 -22.51
CA PHE A 162 -1.66 13.36 -22.58
C PHE A 162 -1.31 12.76 -23.93
N LEU A 163 -0.44 11.75 -23.91
CA LEU A 163 0.05 11.07 -25.10
C LEU A 163 -0.44 9.63 -25.14
N GLY A 164 -1.00 9.22 -26.27
CA GLY A 164 -1.28 7.83 -26.54
C GLY A 164 0.00 7.01 -26.61
N VAL A 165 0.07 5.89 -25.88
CA VAL A 165 1.23 4.99 -25.88
C VAL A 165 0.83 3.58 -26.30
N GLU A 166 1.63 2.99 -27.18
CA GLU A 166 1.56 1.58 -27.59
C GLU A 166 0.15 1.10 -27.98
N PRO A 167 -0.47 1.66 -29.04
CA PRO A 167 -1.83 1.29 -29.42
C PRO A 167 -1.90 -0.18 -29.81
N ALA A 168 -2.81 -0.92 -29.17
CA ALA A 168 -3.06 -2.33 -29.49
C ALA A 168 -4.08 -2.50 -30.64
N THR A 169 -4.91 -1.48 -30.86
CA THR A 169 -5.93 -1.45 -31.91
C THR A 169 -5.99 -0.06 -32.57
N ALA A 170 -6.54 0.00 -33.78
CA ALA A 170 -6.86 1.25 -34.47
C ALA A 170 -8.26 1.14 -35.10
N LYS A 171 -8.95 2.25 -35.24
CA LYS A 171 -10.15 2.39 -36.08
C LYS A 171 -9.72 2.83 -37.47
N ALA A 172 -10.37 2.28 -38.48
CA ALA A 172 -10.28 2.81 -39.83
C ALA A 172 -11.67 3.13 -40.36
N THR A 173 -11.86 4.34 -40.87
CA THR A 173 -13.09 4.79 -41.51
C THR A 173 -12.89 4.78 -43.02
N ILE A 174 -13.71 4.02 -43.73
CA ILE A 174 -13.63 3.84 -45.19
C ILE A 174 -14.85 4.49 -45.81
N GLY A 175 -14.63 5.52 -46.63
CA GLY A 175 -15.66 6.19 -47.42
C GLY A 175 -15.45 5.91 -48.90
N LEU A 176 -16.22 4.98 -49.48
CA LEU A 176 -16.23 4.75 -50.93
C LEU A 176 -17.36 5.56 -51.58
N PRO A 177 -17.13 6.15 -52.78
CA PRO A 177 -18.19 6.86 -53.50
C PRO A 177 -19.45 6.00 -53.67
N GLY A 178 -20.62 6.55 -53.27
CA GLY A 178 -21.90 5.86 -53.39
C GLY A 178 -22.22 4.86 -52.28
N ASN A 179 -21.37 4.72 -51.25
CA ASN A 179 -21.64 3.90 -50.07
C ASN A 179 -21.58 4.77 -48.80
N GLU A 180 -22.36 4.41 -47.79
CA GLU A 180 -22.21 4.98 -46.44
C GLU A 180 -20.83 4.62 -45.88
N PRO A 181 -20.14 5.56 -45.19
CA PRO A 181 -18.86 5.26 -44.55
C PRO A 181 -18.99 4.12 -43.55
N ILE A 182 -18.06 3.17 -43.61
CA ILE A 182 -17.98 2.08 -42.63
C ILE A 182 -16.80 2.31 -41.69
N GLU A 183 -16.99 1.97 -40.41
CA GLU A 183 -15.93 1.91 -39.41
C GLU A 183 -15.55 0.45 -39.13
N ILE A 184 -14.26 0.16 -39.16
CA ILE A 184 -13.71 -1.15 -38.82
C ILE A 184 -12.66 -1.03 -37.71
N THR A 185 -12.48 -2.10 -36.94
CA THR A 185 -11.43 -2.17 -35.92
C THR A 185 -10.29 -3.08 -36.37
N ILE A 186 -9.11 -2.50 -36.51
CA ILE A 186 -7.84 -3.20 -36.74
C ILE A 186 -7.26 -3.60 -35.39
N ARG A 187 -6.95 -4.89 -35.19
CA ARG A 187 -6.40 -5.41 -33.92
C ARG A 187 -4.97 -5.91 -34.09
N GLU A 188 -4.33 -6.12 -32.93
CA GLU A 188 -3.00 -6.72 -32.81
C GLU A 188 -1.88 -5.87 -33.43
N LEU A 189 -2.00 -4.53 -33.49
CA LEU A 189 -1.00 -3.66 -34.11
C LEU A 189 0.43 -3.93 -33.59
N LYS A 190 0.56 -4.21 -32.29
CA LYS A 190 1.82 -4.57 -31.62
C LYS A 190 2.52 -5.81 -32.19
N ASN A 191 1.78 -6.69 -32.86
CA ASN A 191 2.29 -7.94 -33.43
C ASN A 191 2.75 -7.77 -34.90
N PHE A 192 2.60 -6.59 -35.51
CA PHE A 192 2.79 -6.37 -36.95
C PHE A 192 3.77 -5.23 -37.25
N SER A 193 3.99 -4.88 -38.53
CA SER A 193 5.11 -4.05 -39.00
C SER A 193 5.14 -2.65 -38.38
N TYR A 194 3.97 -2.13 -38.00
CA TYR A 194 3.79 -0.79 -37.43
C TYR A 194 3.61 -0.79 -35.90
N ALA A 195 4.15 -1.79 -35.20
CA ALA A 195 4.10 -1.87 -33.75
C ALA A 195 4.70 -0.60 -33.10
N GLY A 196 3.93 0.03 -32.21
CA GLY A 196 4.33 1.26 -31.51
C GLY A 196 4.04 2.56 -32.27
N GLN A 197 3.67 2.51 -33.56
CA GLN A 197 3.27 3.70 -34.30
C GLN A 197 1.88 4.19 -33.85
N VAL A 198 1.75 5.51 -33.72
CA VAL A 198 0.51 6.20 -33.39
C VAL A 198 -0.07 6.87 -34.63
N PHE A 199 -1.35 6.60 -34.90
CA PHE A 199 -2.11 7.14 -36.02
C PHE A 199 -3.10 8.20 -35.52
N ASN A 200 -3.04 9.42 -36.05
CA ASN A 200 -3.82 10.56 -35.56
C ASN A 200 -4.88 11.03 -36.59
N ALA A 201 -5.78 10.13 -36.97
CA ALA A 201 -6.82 10.38 -37.98
C ALA A 201 -6.24 10.82 -39.34
N GLU A 202 -5.15 10.18 -39.75
CA GLU A 202 -4.48 10.49 -41.02
C GLU A 202 -5.12 9.76 -42.20
N PRO A 203 -5.23 10.42 -43.38
CA PRO A 203 -5.69 9.78 -44.60
C PRO A 203 -4.59 8.86 -45.14
N VAL A 204 -4.95 7.59 -45.35
CA VAL A 204 -4.06 6.54 -45.82
C VAL A 204 -4.75 5.68 -46.88
N ASN A 205 -3.98 4.90 -47.62
CA ASN A 205 -4.53 3.86 -48.48
C ASN A 205 -4.27 2.51 -47.82
N LEU A 206 -5.32 1.88 -47.28
CA LEU A 206 -5.23 0.58 -46.62
C LEU A 206 -5.53 -0.53 -47.62
N GLU A 207 -4.89 -1.67 -47.47
CA GLU A 207 -5.16 -2.85 -48.29
C GLU A 207 -5.74 -3.98 -47.45
N PHE A 208 -6.81 -4.60 -47.93
CA PHE A 208 -7.59 -5.61 -47.21
C PHE A 208 -7.54 -6.96 -47.92
N GLY A 209 -7.36 -8.05 -47.19
CA GLY A 209 -7.42 -9.39 -47.78
C GLY A 209 -7.35 -10.52 -46.76
N THR A 210 -7.84 -11.69 -47.15
CA THR A 210 -7.62 -12.95 -46.43
C THR A 210 -6.36 -13.59 -47.01
N VAL A 211 -5.20 -13.25 -46.46
CA VAL A 211 -3.88 -13.58 -47.00
C VAL A 211 -2.95 -14.18 -45.93
N PRO A 212 -1.88 -14.90 -46.32
CA PRO A 212 -0.88 -15.38 -45.37
C PRO A 212 -0.11 -14.21 -44.73
N VAL A 213 -0.12 -14.13 -43.40
CA VAL A 213 0.64 -13.16 -42.61
C VAL A 213 1.62 -13.87 -41.68
N THR A 214 2.82 -13.32 -41.53
CA THR A 214 3.81 -13.76 -40.53
C THR A 214 3.40 -13.24 -39.15
N ASP A 215 3.17 -14.17 -38.22
CA ASP A 215 3.16 -13.85 -36.79
C ASP A 215 4.58 -13.38 -36.38
N LYS A 216 4.73 -12.41 -35.47
CA LYS A 216 6.07 -11.97 -35.01
C LYS A 216 6.56 -12.75 -33.80
N THR A 217 5.76 -13.65 -33.26
CA THR A 217 6.11 -14.44 -32.07
C THR A 217 7.18 -15.46 -32.39
N VAL A 218 8.44 -15.12 -32.07
CA VAL A 218 9.59 -16.02 -32.23
C VAL A 218 9.63 -16.98 -31.04
N LYS A 219 9.70 -18.27 -31.33
CA LYS A 219 9.84 -19.31 -30.32
C LYS A 219 11.28 -19.81 -30.25
N ILE A 220 11.70 -20.24 -29.07
CA ILE A 220 12.96 -20.93 -28.87
C ILE A 220 12.67 -22.39 -28.58
N LYS A 221 13.38 -23.29 -29.27
CA LYS A 221 13.31 -24.74 -29.04
C LYS A 221 14.57 -25.26 -28.37
N LEU A 222 14.37 -26.16 -27.42
CA LEU A 222 15.40 -26.98 -26.80
C LEU A 222 15.05 -28.45 -27.10
N ASP A 223 16.00 -29.21 -27.63
CA ASP A 223 15.81 -30.63 -28.00
C ASP A 223 14.57 -30.88 -28.88
N GLY A 224 14.31 -29.96 -29.81
CA GLY A 224 13.16 -30.02 -30.72
C GLY A 224 11.80 -29.65 -30.11
N LYS A 225 11.73 -29.43 -28.80
CA LYS A 225 10.54 -29.01 -28.06
C LYS A 225 10.55 -27.51 -27.79
N THR A 226 9.39 -26.89 -27.66
CA THR A 226 9.25 -25.45 -27.43
C THR A 226 9.58 -25.11 -25.98
N LEU A 227 10.66 -24.36 -25.78
CA LEU A 227 11.08 -23.83 -24.49
C LEU A 227 10.23 -22.62 -24.09
N GLY A 228 10.05 -21.66 -25.00
CA GLY A 228 9.33 -20.42 -24.71
C GLY A 228 9.36 -19.43 -25.87
N GLU A 229 8.88 -18.22 -25.62
CA GLU A 229 8.84 -17.12 -26.59
C GLU A 229 9.98 -16.13 -26.34
N LEU A 230 10.66 -15.70 -27.40
CA LEU A 230 11.72 -14.71 -27.27
C LEU A 230 11.12 -13.34 -26.94
N ASP A 231 11.71 -12.63 -25.97
CA ASP A 231 11.30 -11.28 -25.58
C ASP A 231 11.47 -10.27 -26.74
N SER A 232 10.64 -9.22 -26.79
CA SER A 232 10.63 -8.26 -27.90
C SER A 232 11.99 -7.59 -28.11
N ASP A 233 12.70 -7.26 -27.03
CA ASP A 233 14.00 -6.60 -27.12
C ASP A 233 15.05 -7.59 -27.63
N SER A 234 14.98 -8.84 -27.17
CA SER A 234 15.84 -9.93 -27.68
C SER A 234 15.58 -10.20 -29.17
N VAL A 235 14.32 -10.14 -29.63
CA VAL A 235 13.98 -10.23 -31.05
C VAL A 235 14.60 -9.07 -31.84
N GLN A 236 14.51 -7.83 -31.35
CA GLN A 236 15.10 -6.67 -32.03
C GLN A 236 16.62 -6.78 -32.12
N GLN A 237 17.29 -7.19 -31.06
CA GLN A 237 18.74 -7.38 -31.04
C GLN A 237 19.19 -8.43 -32.08
N LEU A 238 18.50 -9.58 -32.15
CA LEU A 238 18.82 -10.60 -33.16
C LEU A 238 18.51 -10.14 -34.60
N LYS A 239 17.51 -9.26 -34.79
CA LYS A 239 17.23 -8.65 -36.10
C LYS A 239 18.32 -7.69 -36.54
N GLN A 240 18.87 -6.88 -35.63
CA GLN A 240 19.93 -5.91 -35.95
C GLN A 240 21.19 -6.59 -36.52
N VAL A 241 21.41 -7.86 -36.19
CA VAL A 241 22.53 -8.68 -36.67
C VAL A 241 22.13 -9.73 -37.72
N ASP A 242 20.92 -9.62 -38.31
CA ASP A 242 20.36 -10.56 -39.30
C ASP A 242 20.42 -12.05 -38.88
N TYR A 243 20.29 -12.32 -37.57
CA TYR A 243 20.40 -13.68 -37.02
C TYR A 243 19.04 -14.35 -36.78
N LEU A 244 17.93 -13.64 -36.99
CA LEU A 244 16.58 -14.14 -36.77
C LEU A 244 16.06 -14.97 -37.96
N LYS A 245 16.55 -16.21 -38.12
CA LYS A 245 16.11 -17.13 -39.19
C LYS A 245 15.62 -18.46 -38.61
N ASN A 246 14.62 -19.06 -39.26
CA ASN A 246 14.07 -20.34 -38.81
C ASN A 246 15.16 -21.42 -38.77
N GLY A 247 15.24 -22.17 -37.69
CA GLY A 247 16.24 -23.23 -37.48
C GLY A 247 17.63 -22.74 -37.09
N ASN A 248 17.87 -21.42 -37.01
CA ASN A 248 19.19 -20.92 -36.62
C ASN A 248 19.56 -21.41 -35.21
N PRO A 249 20.79 -21.93 -35.02
CA PRO A 249 21.22 -22.46 -33.73
C PRO A 249 21.59 -21.32 -32.78
N LEU A 250 21.26 -21.51 -31.51
CA LEU A 250 21.72 -20.71 -30.39
C LEU A 250 22.49 -21.62 -29.44
N LYS A 251 23.61 -21.13 -28.92
CA LYS A 251 24.39 -21.83 -27.90
C LYS A 251 24.28 -21.04 -26.61
N LEU A 252 23.47 -21.51 -25.65
CA LEU A 252 23.14 -20.73 -24.46
C LEU A 252 23.30 -21.58 -23.19
N LYS A 253 23.76 -20.96 -22.11
CA LYS A 253 23.54 -21.45 -20.74
C LYS A 253 22.21 -20.90 -20.25
N LEU A 254 21.31 -21.79 -19.83
CA LEU A 254 20.00 -21.40 -19.36
C LEU A 254 20.01 -21.26 -17.84
N THR A 255 19.54 -20.10 -17.37
CA THR A 255 19.27 -19.84 -15.95
C THR A 255 17.81 -19.46 -15.81
N SER A 256 17.04 -20.28 -15.10
CA SER A 256 15.68 -19.96 -14.69
C SER A 256 15.73 -18.78 -13.73
N ILE A 257 15.03 -17.71 -14.09
CA ILE A 257 14.82 -16.56 -13.20
C ILE A 257 13.41 -16.59 -12.64
N SER A 258 12.42 -17.13 -13.35
CA SER A 258 11.07 -17.32 -12.82
C SER A 258 10.44 -18.55 -13.46
N GLU A 259 9.92 -19.47 -12.64
CA GLU A 259 9.50 -20.80 -13.11
C GLU A 259 7.97 -20.95 -13.19
N THR A 260 7.20 -19.97 -12.68
CA THR A 260 5.75 -20.12 -12.50
C THR A 260 4.98 -18.80 -12.62
N GLY A 261 3.82 -18.85 -13.29
CA GLY A 261 2.92 -17.71 -13.54
C GLY A 261 3.16 -17.01 -14.88
N ASP A 262 2.36 -15.98 -15.21
CA ASP A 262 2.43 -15.24 -16.49
C ASP A 262 3.78 -14.55 -16.77
N GLN A 263 4.67 -14.52 -15.78
CA GLN A 263 6.02 -13.96 -15.86
C GLN A 263 7.11 -15.02 -15.71
N ALA A 264 6.84 -16.30 -15.98
CA ALA A 264 7.90 -17.30 -16.02
C ALA A 264 8.85 -17.03 -17.19
N PHE A 265 10.16 -16.93 -16.92
CA PHE A 265 11.19 -16.72 -17.94
C PHE A 265 12.53 -17.30 -17.55
N VAL A 266 13.32 -17.59 -18.58
CA VAL A 266 14.72 -18.05 -18.52
C VAL A 266 15.59 -17.02 -19.22
N LEU A 267 16.78 -16.79 -18.66
CA LEU A 267 17.86 -16.09 -19.35
C LEU A 267 18.79 -17.10 -20.01
N GLY A 268 19.05 -16.89 -21.30
CA GLY A 268 20.04 -17.62 -22.06
C GLY A 268 21.29 -16.78 -22.24
N GLU A 269 22.41 -17.20 -21.67
CA GLU A 269 23.70 -16.55 -21.82
C GLU A 269 24.53 -17.21 -22.93
N SER A 270 24.99 -16.42 -23.90
CA SER A 270 25.87 -16.88 -24.97
C SER A 270 27.34 -17.01 -24.52
N PRO A 271 28.22 -17.68 -25.29
CA PRO A 271 29.66 -17.75 -25.00
C PRO A 271 30.36 -16.40 -24.88
N ASN A 272 29.78 -15.36 -25.48
CA ASN A 272 30.34 -14.01 -25.48
C ASN A 272 29.71 -13.11 -24.40
N GLY A 273 28.93 -13.68 -23.46
CA GLY A 273 28.28 -12.94 -22.37
C GLY A 273 26.98 -12.20 -22.75
N ASN A 274 26.52 -12.29 -24.01
CA ASN A 274 25.23 -11.69 -24.40
C ASN A 274 24.07 -12.49 -23.80
N LEU A 275 23.03 -11.79 -23.37
CA LEU A 275 21.83 -12.36 -22.75
C LEU A 275 20.63 -12.29 -23.68
N LEU A 276 19.88 -13.38 -23.77
CA LEU A 276 18.56 -13.44 -24.39
C LEU A 276 17.52 -13.81 -23.34
N LYS A 277 16.39 -13.11 -23.36
CA LYS A 277 15.28 -13.39 -22.45
C LYS A 277 14.22 -14.22 -23.17
N ILE A 278 13.85 -15.34 -22.56
CA ILE A 278 12.88 -16.31 -23.08
C ILE A 278 11.71 -16.37 -22.11
N ASN A 279 10.59 -15.76 -22.49
CA ASN A 279 9.36 -15.65 -21.71
C ASN A 279 8.46 -16.88 -21.88
N LYS A 280 7.44 -16.97 -21.00
CA LYS A 280 6.32 -17.92 -21.08
C LYS A 280 6.74 -19.38 -21.07
N ILE A 281 7.85 -19.71 -20.42
CA ILE A 281 8.35 -21.10 -20.35
C ILE A 281 7.32 -22.08 -19.75
N ASN A 282 6.41 -21.57 -18.92
CA ASN A 282 5.34 -22.33 -18.28
C ASN A 282 4.13 -22.64 -19.18
N PHE A 283 4.04 -22.06 -20.38
CA PHE A 283 2.95 -22.31 -21.34
C PHE A 283 3.29 -23.40 -22.37
N TYR A 284 4.50 -23.95 -22.32
CA TYR A 284 5.03 -24.86 -23.34
C TYR A 284 5.60 -26.15 -22.73
N ASP A 285 6.44 -26.85 -23.48
CA ASP A 285 6.85 -28.24 -23.22
C ASP A 285 7.74 -28.42 -21.98
N PHE A 286 8.29 -27.33 -21.45
CA PHE A 286 9.17 -27.30 -20.28
C PHE A 286 8.51 -26.66 -19.05
N SER A 287 7.17 -26.62 -19.03
CA SER A 287 6.43 -26.09 -17.89
C SER A 287 6.79 -26.81 -16.58
N GLY A 288 7.10 -26.05 -15.54
CA GLY A 288 7.51 -26.56 -14.22
C GLY A 288 8.96 -27.05 -14.13
N GLN A 289 9.78 -26.87 -15.17
CA GLN A 289 11.21 -27.22 -15.12
C GLN A 289 12.09 -26.02 -14.78
N SER A 290 13.12 -26.27 -13.97
CA SER A 290 14.15 -25.31 -13.59
C SER A 290 15.44 -25.54 -14.38
N PHE A 291 16.13 -24.46 -14.74
CA PHE A 291 17.41 -24.48 -15.44
C PHE A 291 18.48 -23.76 -14.61
N SER A 292 19.62 -24.41 -14.41
CA SER A 292 20.82 -23.83 -13.79
C SER A 292 22.05 -24.43 -14.48
N ASP A 293 22.19 -24.10 -15.75
CA ASP A 293 23.16 -24.75 -16.63
C ASP A 293 24.59 -24.27 -16.35
N ARG A 294 25.49 -25.23 -16.11
CA ARG A 294 26.94 -24.96 -16.10
C ARG A 294 27.54 -24.99 -17.51
N ASP A 295 26.96 -25.82 -18.38
CA ASP A 295 27.40 -26.06 -19.74
C ASP A 295 26.42 -25.47 -20.76
N TYR A 296 26.92 -25.08 -21.93
CA TYR A 296 26.09 -24.54 -22.99
C TYR A 296 25.24 -25.63 -23.65
N ARG A 297 23.94 -25.36 -23.78
CA ARG A 297 23.02 -26.18 -24.57
C ARG A 297 22.87 -25.62 -25.98
N LYS A 298 22.46 -26.49 -26.92
CA LYS A 298 22.09 -26.11 -28.28
C LYS A 298 20.58 -25.91 -28.35
N LEU A 299 20.17 -24.69 -28.64
CA LEU A 299 18.79 -24.31 -28.89
C LEU A 299 18.63 -23.92 -30.35
N THR A 300 17.39 -23.81 -30.82
CA THR A 300 17.10 -23.36 -32.19
C THR A 300 15.98 -22.34 -32.19
N ILE A 301 16.09 -21.35 -33.07
CA ILE A 301 15.05 -20.36 -33.30
C ILE A 301 13.94 -21.00 -34.15
N GLU A 302 12.69 -20.88 -33.73
CA GLU A 302 11.52 -21.16 -34.56
C GLU A 302 10.83 -19.82 -34.87
N THR A 303 10.89 -19.42 -36.14
CA THR A 303 10.07 -18.32 -36.63
C THR A 303 8.72 -18.89 -37.07
N PRO A 304 7.60 -18.25 -36.72
CA PRO A 304 6.29 -18.83 -36.94
C PRO A 304 5.98 -18.95 -38.44
N PRO A 305 5.25 -20.01 -38.86
CA PRO A 305 4.82 -20.16 -40.24
C PRO A 305 3.81 -19.08 -40.62
N LEU A 306 3.74 -18.76 -41.91
CA LEU A 306 2.68 -17.92 -42.49
C LEU A 306 1.31 -18.51 -42.12
N LYS A 307 0.46 -17.72 -41.46
CA LYS A 307 -0.93 -18.09 -41.17
C LYS A 307 -1.85 -17.25 -42.04
N THR A 308 -2.77 -17.88 -42.77
CA THR A 308 -3.81 -17.17 -43.50
C THR A 308 -4.75 -16.47 -42.50
N ARG A 309 -4.84 -15.14 -42.58
CA ARG A 309 -5.73 -14.33 -41.75
C ARG A 309 -6.41 -13.26 -42.58
N ASP A 310 -7.56 -12.80 -42.09
CA ASP A 310 -8.17 -11.54 -42.54
C ASP A 310 -7.30 -10.40 -42.00
N ALA A 311 -6.51 -9.79 -42.88
CA ALA A 311 -5.45 -8.86 -42.51
C ALA A 311 -5.62 -7.51 -43.20
N VAL A 312 -5.04 -6.50 -42.57
CA VAL A 312 -4.98 -5.12 -43.07
C VAL A 312 -3.51 -4.77 -43.26
N PHE A 313 -3.20 -4.17 -44.41
CA PHE A 313 -1.86 -3.75 -44.78
C PHE A 313 -1.83 -2.24 -44.99
N LEU A 314 -0.66 -1.66 -44.73
CA LEU A 314 -0.34 -0.27 -45.02
C LEU A 314 0.99 -0.29 -45.77
N ASN A 315 1.05 0.33 -46.95
CA ASN A 315 2.24 0.36 -47.82
C ASN A 315 2.83 -1.04 -48.11
N GLY A 316 2.00 -2.05 -48.32
CA GLY A 316 2.43 -3.43 -48.60
C GLY A 316 2.92 -4.22 -47.39
N GLU A 317 2.97 -3.62 -46.20
CA GLU A 317 3.38 -4.26 -44.94
C GLU A 317 2.17 -4.55 -44.05
N PRO A 318 2.12 -5.69 -43.34
CA PRO A 318 1.01 -6.01 -42.47
C PRO A 318 0.92 -5.00 -41.32
N LEU A 319 -0.26 -4.44 -41.13
CA LEU A 319 -0.59 -3.48 -40.08
C LEU A 319 -1.33 -4.14 -38.92
N GLY A 320 -2.23 -5.09 -39.22
CA GLY A 320 -3.07 -5.73 -38.20
C GLY A 320 -4.02 -6.76 -38.77
N VAL A 321 -4.91 -7.26 -37.92
CA VAL A 321 -5.91 -8.27 -38.31
C VAL A 321 -7.33 -7.83 -37.98
N LEU A 322 -8.27 -8.35 -38.76
CA LEU A 322 -9.70 -8.18 -38.56
C LEU A 322 -10.23 -9.34 -37.70
N HIS A 323 -10.90 -8.99 -36.60
CA HIS A 323 -11.45 -9.99 -35.68
C HIS A 323 -12.97 -10.02 -35.71
N PHE A 324 -13.62 -8.86 -35.72
CA PHE A 324 -15.08 -8.78 -35.58
C PHE A 324 -15.79 -9.20 -36.86
N LYS A 325 -16.80 -10.06 -36.71
CA LYS A 325 -17.60 -10.57 -37.83
C LYS A 325 -18.28 -9.43 -38.61
N LYS A 326 -18.83 -8.44 -37.90
CA LYS A 326 -19.46 -7.25 -38.50
C LYS A 326 -18.52 -6.54 -39.48
N ASP A 327 -17.30 -6.27 -39.06
CA ASP A 327 -16.30 -5.56 -39.85
C ASP A 327 -15.90 -6.36 -41.09
N LYS A 328 -15.71 -7.68 -40.94
CA LYS A 328 -15.40 -8.59 -42.05
C LYS A 328 -16.53 -8.63 -43.07
N ASP A 329 -17.77 -8.73 -42.61
CA ASP A 329 -18.93 -8.83 -43.48
C ASP A 329 -19.18 -7.50 -44.22
N ALA A 330 -19.00 -6.35 -43.55
CA ALA A 330 -19.06 -5.03 -44.18
C ALA A 330 -18.00 -4.87 -45.29
N LEU A 331 -16.75 -5.28 -45.03
CA LEU A 331 -15.69 -5.23 -46.05
C LEU A 331 -15.93 -6.20 -47.21
N ARG A 332 -16.55 -7.35 -46.97
CA ARG A 332 -16.95 -8.29 -48.03
C ARG A 332 -18.06 -7.69 -48.89
N GLN A 333 -19.05 -7.03 -48.28
CA GLN A 333 -20.14 -6.36 -49.01
C GLN A 333 -19.61 -5.23 -49.92
N LEU A 334 -18.58 -4.51 -49.48
CA LEU A 334 -17.88 -3.51 -50.31
C LEU A 334 -16.89 -4.12 -51.32
N GLY A 335 -16.73 -5.45 -51.34
CA GLY A 335 -15.80 -6.13 -52.24
C GLY A 335 -14.31 -5.91 -51.90
N LEU A 336 -14.00 -5.43 -50.70
CA LEU A 336 -12.63 -5.13 -50.26
C LEU A 336 -11.94 -6.35 -49.64
N LEU A 337 -12.65 -7.19 -48.88
CA LEU A 337 -12.06 -8.37 -48.25
C LEU A 337 -12.19 -9.61 -49.14
N LYS A 338 -11.12 -9.98 -49.84
CA LYS A 338 -11.04 -11.14 -50.75
C LYS A 338 -9.97 -12.15 -50.33
N THR A 339 -10.19 -13.44 -50.63
CA THR A 339 -9.22 -14.50 -50.36
C THR A 339 -8.07 -14.47 -51.36
N GLY A 340 -6.84 -14.47 -50.87
CA GLY A 340 -5.62 -14.55 -51.68
C GLY A 340 -5.23 -13.26 -52.41
N GLN A 341 -5.99 -12.17 -52.24
CA GLN A 341 -5.74 -10.88 -52.87
C GLN A 341 -5.91 -9.74 -51.88
N LEU A 342 -5.01 -8.75 -51.96
CA LEU A 342 -5.13 -7.47 -51.27
C LEU A 342 -5.89 -6.47 -52.14
N THR A 343 -6.93 -5.83 -51.59
CA THR A 343 -7.71 -4.79 -52.27
C THR A 343 -7.48 -3.45 -51.57
N PRO A 344 -6.98 -2.42 -52.27
CA PRO A 344 -6.75 -1.10 -51.68
C PRO A 344 -8.06 -0.31 -51.54
N ALA A 345 -8.17 0.50 -50.48
CA ALA A 345 -9.19 1.53 -50.35
C ALA A 345 -8.68 2.73 -49.55
N PRO A 346 -9.09 3.96 -49.92
CA PRO A 346 -8.81 5.15 -49.11
C PRO A 346 -9.52 5.02 -47.77
N ALA A 347 -8.80 5.32 -46.69
CA ALA A 347 -9.31 5.24 -45.33
C ALA A 347 -8.70 6.36 -44.47
N ILE A 348 -9.39 6.69 -43.39
CA ILE A 348 -8.86 7.52 -42.31
C ILE A 348 -8.55 6.58 -41.14
N ILE A 349 -7.30 6.55 -40.67
CA ILE A 349 -6.88 5.66 -39.58
C ILE A 349 -6.59 6.45 -38.30
N GLU A 350 -7.13 5.96 -37.18
CA GLU A 350 -6.95 6.55 -35.85
C GLU A 350 -6.66 5.45 -34.82
N SER A 351 -5.57 5.59 -34.07
CA SER A 351 -5.20 4.66 -33.00
C SER A 351 -6.20 4.71 -31.84
N ASN A 352 -6.55 3.56 -31.29
CA ASN A 352 -7.30 3.51 -30.02
C ASN A 352 -6.33 3.25 -28.87
N PHE A 353 -6.53 3.97 -27.77
CA PHE A 353 -5.67 3.87 -26.60
C PHE A 353 -6.44 3.25 -25.43
N SER A 354 -5.95 2.11 -24.94
CA SER A 354 -6.33 1.58 -23.62
C SER A 354 -5.41 2.09 -22.51
N VAL A 355 -4.27 2.66 -22.89
CA VAL A 355 -3.26 3.25 -22.01
C VAL A 355 -2.79 4.57 -22.63
N ILE A 356 -2.68 5.61 -21.82
CA ILE A 356 -2.06 6.89 -22.19
C ILE A 356 -0.97 7.22 -21.17
N CYS A 357 0.02 7.99 -21.58
CA CYS A 357 1.03 8.57 -20.73
C CYS A 357 0.60 10.00 -20.39
N ALA A 358 0.56 10.34 -19.11
CA ALA A 358 0.47 11.73 -18.68
C ALA A 358 1.89 12.28 -18.56
N GLN A 359 2.27 13.19 -19.45
CA GLN A 359 3.55 13.88 -19.40
C GLN A 359 3.46 15.07 -18.45
N ILE A 360 3.91 14.88 -17.21
CA ILE A 360 3.88 15.88 -16.16
C ILE A 360 5.05 16.85 -16.33
N ASP A 361 4.74 18.15 -16.38
CA ASP A 361 5.74 19.20 -16.35
C ASP A 361 6.32 19.32 -14.92
N SER A 362 7.57 18.88 -14.77
CA SER A 362 8.29 18.86 -13.50
C SER A 362 8.37 20.23 -12.82
N ASN A 363 8.36 21.33 -13.57
CA ASN A 363 8.45 22.68 -13.02
C ASN A 363 7.15 23.17 -12.38
N THR A 364 6.05 22.44 -12.57
CA THR A 364 4.71 22.81 -12.10
C THR A 364 4.21 21.94 -10.95
N VAL A 365 5.04 20.97 -10.52
CA VAL A 365 4.66 20.01 -9.48
C VAL A 365 4.55 20.71 -8.13
N GLU A 366 3.35 20.67 -7.55
CA GLU A 366 3.04 21.13 -6.21
C GLU A 366 2.70 19.91 -5.34
N TYR A 367 3.55 19.64 -4.35
CA TYR A 367 3.32 18.57 -3.39
C TYR A 367 2.31 18.99 -2.31
N PRO A 368 1.49 18.05 -1.80
CA PRO A 368 0.58 18.34 -0.71
C PRO A 368 1.35 18.72 0.57
N GLN A 369 0.88 19.74 1.29
CA GLN A 369 1.48 20.14 2.58
C GLN A 369 1.45 19.02 3.63
N LYS A 370 0.45 18.14 3.55
CA LYS A 370 0.32 16.97 4.40
C LYS A 370 0.38 15.70 3.55
N TRP A 371 1.35 14.86 3.85
CA TRP A 371 1.48 13.57 3.19
C TRP A 371 0.58 12.55 3.87
N THR A 372 -0.39 12.04 3.13
CA THR A 372 -1.28 10.98 3.64
C THR A 372 -0.74 9.64 3.21
N LYS A 373 -0.53 8.73 4.16
CA LYS A 373 -0.03 7.39 3.85
C LYS A 373 -1.14 6.59 3.18
N GLU A 374 -0.81 5.84 2.13
CA GLU A 374 -1.79 5.07 1.33
C GLU A 374 -2.73 4.23 2.18
N PHE A 375 -2.24 3.54 3.21
CA PHE A 375 -3.08 2.72 4.09
C PHE A 375 -4.13 3.52 4.88
N GLN A 376 -3.86 4.80 5.17
CA GLN A 376 -4.83 5.68 5.84
C GLN A 376 -5.93 6.11 4.87
N VAL A 377 -5.60 6.19 3.59
CA VAL A 377 -6.49 6.68 2.53
C VAL A 377 -7.34 5.56 1.95
N PHE A 378 -6.75 4.38 1.76
CA PHE A 378 -7.42 3.23 1.15
C PHE A 378 -7.95 2.22 2.17
N GLY A 379 -7.65 2.39 3.46
CA GLY A 379 -8.08 1.47 4.51
C GLY A 379 -7.43 0.07 4.44
N THR A 380 -6.50 -0.15 3.51
CA THR A 380 -5.85 -1.43 3.25
C THR A 380 -4.54 -1.56 4.03
N GLN A 381 -4.68 -1.70 5.35
CA GLN A 381 -3.91 -2.64 6.18
C GLN A 381 -4.42 -2.50 7.62
N SER A 382 -5.30 -3.41 8.03
CA SER A 382 -4.97 -4.10 9.28
C SER A 382 -3.58 -4.69 9.06
N VAL A 383 -2.65 -4.36 9.95
CA VAL A 383 -1.31 -4.96 9.99
C VAL A 383 -1.51 -6.45 9.76
N ASN A 384 -0.95 -7.01 8.67
CA ASN A 384 -1.11 -8.45 8.44
C ASN A 384 -0.47 -9.17 9.63
N SER A 385 -0.98 -10.36 9.96
CA SER A 385 -0.50 -11.13 11.12
C SER A 385 1.02 -11.28 11.15
N GLU A 386 1.67 -11.41 9.99
CA GLU A 386 3.12 -11.46 9.87
C GLU A 386 3.83 -10.15 10.25
N GLN A 387 3.30 -8.98 9.91
CA GLN A 387 3.87 -7.71 10.36
C GLN A 387 3.62 -7.50 11.85
N GLN A 388 2.49 -7.97 12.37
CA GLN A 388 2.21 -7.97 13.80
C GLN A 388 3.21 -8.91 14.51
N ASP A 389 3.46 -10.10 13.95
CA ASP A 389 4.45 -11.08 14.42
C ASP A 389 5.88 -10.57 14.27
N MET A 390 6.21 -9.80 13.23
CA MET A 390 7.51 -9.12 13.07
C MET A 390 7.67 -7.98 14.09
N ILE A 391 6.61 -7.23 14.38
CA ILE A 391 6.60 -6.19 15.42
C ILE A 391 6.71 -6.84 16.81
N GLU A 392 6.03 -7.95 17.05
CA GLU A 392 6.08 -8.70 18.31
C GLU A 392 7.41 -9.45 18.49
N SER A 393 7.96 -10.06 17.44
CA SER A 393 9.27 -10.72 17.44
C SER A 393 10.42 -9.72 17.55
N SER A 394 10.35 -8.59 16.84
CA SER A 394 11.30 -7.48 17.06
C SER A 394 11.16 -6.89 18.46
N GLY A 395 9.97 -6.95 19.07
CA GLY A 395 9.75 -6.64 20.49
C GLY A 395 10.60 -7.52 21.43
N LYS A 396 10.70 -8.82 21.16
CA LYS A 396 11.56 -9.76 21.93
C LYS A 396 13.05 -9.46 21.74
N ILE A 397 13.47 -9.17 20.51
CA ILE A 397 14.85 -8.78 20.18
C ILE A 397 15.20 -7.45 20.86
N LEU A 398 14.31 -6.46 20.77
CA LEU A 398 14.44 -5.16 21.44
C LEU A 398 14.46 -5.31 22.96
N HIS A 399 13.72 -6.26 23.53
CA HIS A 399 13.76 -6.56 24.96
C HIS A 399 15.15 -7.08 25.35
N HIS A 400 15.68 -8.08 24.64
CA HIS A 400 17.03 -8.60 24.90
C HIS A 400 18.14 -7.55 24.70
N ILE A 401 18.02 -6.66 23.71
CA ILE A 401 18.98 -5.56 23.50
C ILE A 401 18.88 -4.49 24.60
N LYS A 402 17.70 -4.31 25.22
CA LYS A 402 17.46 -3.33 26.30
C LYS A 402 17.67 -3.89 27.70
N GLU A 403 17.74 -5.20 27.84
CA GLU A 403 17.95 -5.93 29.08
C GLU A 403 19.28 -5.49 29.73
N ARG A 404 19.26 -5.31 31.04
CA ARG A 404 20.44 -4.91 31.83
C ARG A 404 21.11 -6.13 32.46
N PRO A 405 22.46 -6.12 32.53
CA PRO A 405 23.19 -7.21 33.17
C PRO A 405 22.81 -7.31 34.64
N THR A 406 22.76 -8.54 35.14
CA THR A 406 22.66 -8.83 36.56
C THR A 406 24.04 -9.14 37.10
N PHE A 407 24.44 -8.50 38.19
CA PHE A 407 25.75 -8.68 38.79
C PHE A 407 25.70 -8.50 40.31
N LEU A 408 26.71 -9.07 40.98
CA LEU A 408 26.89 -9.04 42.42
C LEU A 408 28.02 -8.07 42.79
N PHE A 409 27.86 -7.38 43.92
CA PHE A 409 28.91 -6.54 44.46
C PHE A 409 28.92 -6.55 46.00
N SER A 410 30.08 -6.37 46.60
CA SER A 410 30.24 -6.26 48.05
C SER A 410 31.39 -5.29 48.32
N THR A 411 31.11 -4.01 48.19
CA THR A 411 32.09 -2.94 48.47
C THR A 411 32.46 -2.94 49.96
N GLU A 412 33.51 -2.23 50.34
CA GLU A 412 33.90 -2.10 51.76
C GLU A 412 32.75 -1.65 52.67
N SER A 413 31.90 -0.74 52.19
CA SER A 413 30.71 -0.29 52.91
C SER A 413 29.69 -1.41 53.08
N ASN A 414 29.48 -2.23 52.04
CA ASN A 414 28.57 -3.39 52.12
C ASN A 414 29.10 -4.44 53.10
N LYS A 415 30.40 -4.73 53.07
CA LYS A 415 31.06 -5.66 54.00
C LYS A 415 30.90 -5.19 55.45
N LYS A 416 31.10 -3.88 55.72
CA LYS A 416 30.89 -3.28 57.06
C LYS A 416 29.45 -3.38 57.55
N LEU A 417 28.48 -3.33 56.64
CA LEU A 417 27.06 -3.47 56.93
C LEU A 417 26.58 -4.94 56.95
N GLY A 418 27.47 -5.90 56.70
CA GLY A 418 27.13 -7.32 56.65
C GLY A 418 26.22 -7.69 55.46
N VAL A 419 26.22 -6.90 54.38
CA VAL A 419 25.36 -7.11 53.20
C VAL A 419 26.15 -7.34 51.92
N MET A 420 25.49 -7.99 50.96
CA MET A 420 25.93 -8.14 49.58
C MET A 420 24.92 -7.45 48.66
N GLY A 421 25.40 -6.64 47.73
CA GLY A 421 24.60 -5.98 46.73
C GLY A 421 24.28 -6.89 45.54
N LEU A 422 23.05 -6.84 45.07
CA LEU A 422 22.58 -7.45 43.84
C LEU A 422 21.95 -6.37 42.97
N ALA A 423 22.56 -6.09 41.82
CA ALA A 423 22.00 -5.19 40.82
C ALA A 423 21.34 -6.01 39.70
N VAL A 424 20.08 -5.69 39.38
CA VAL A 424 19.29 -6.39 38.36
C VAL A 424 18.59 -5.38 37.45
N ASP A 425 18.19 -5.79 36.26
CA ASP A 425 17.26 -4.99 35.46
C ASP A 425 16.00 -4.68 36.27
N ASN A 426 15.62 -3.40 36.36
CA ASN A 426 14.45 -2.98 37.14
C ASN A 426 13.11 -3.51 36.59
N GLN A 427 13.10 -4.12 35.40
CA GLN A 427 11.94 -4.84 34.84
C GLN A 427 11.87 -6.31 35.29
N LYS A 428 12.91 -6.85 35.93
CA LYS A 428 12.95 -8.25 36.41
C LYS A 428 12.47 -8.35 37.85
N THR A 429 11.56 -9.31 38.09
CA THR A 429 11.10 -9.65 39.44
C THR A 429 11.99 -10.73 40.06
N VAL A 430 12.92 -10.35 40.94
CA VAL A 430 13.85 -11.28 41.62
C VAL A 430 13.43 -11.64 43.05
N THR A 431 12.49 -10.90 43.64
CA THR A 431 12.04 -11.05 45.02
C THR A 431 11.51 -12.45 45.34
N LYS A 432 10.64 -13.01 44.48
CA LYS A 432 10.09 -14.37 44.65
C LYS A 432 11.19 -15.44 44.74
N TRP A 433 12.23 -15.32 43.93
CA TRP A 433 13.34 -16.26 43.92
C TRP A 433 14.18 -16.12 45.19
N LEU A 434 14.50 -14.89 45.60
CA LEU A 434 15.24 -14.62 46.83
C LEU A 434 14.50 -15.16 48.07
N THR A 435 13.18 -14.97 48.16
CA THR A 435 12.34 -15.55 49.23
C THR A 435 12.38 -17.08 49.22
N ALA A 436 12.28 -17.72 48.04
CA ALA A 436 12.33 -19.17 47.92
C ALA A 436 13.68 -19.76 48.34
N GLN A 437 14.77 -19.02 48.11
CA GLN A 437 16.12 -19.38 48.56
C GLN A 437 16.39 -19.03 50.03
N LYS A 438 15.40 -18.51 50.77
CA LYS A 438 15.51 -18.06 52.16
C LYS A 438 16.57 -16.96 52.37
N VAL A 439 16.85 -16.17 51.34
CA VAL A 439 17.74 -15.02 51.41
C VAL A 439 16.95 -13.84 51.97
N VAL A 440 17.44 -13.22 53.04
CA VAL A 440 16.88 -11.97 53.57
C VAL A 440 17.39 -10.81 52.72
N TYR A 441 16.48 -9.98 52.22
CA TYR A 441 16.81 -8.88 51.33
C TYR A 441 16.01 -7.61 51.62
N SER A 442 16.55 -6.47 51.22
CA SER A 442 15.85 -5.19 51.15
C SER A 442 16.16 -4.53 49.81
N GLN A 443 15.14 -3.99 49.13
CA GLN A 443 15.36 -3.18 47.94
C GLN A 443 15.82 -1.80 48.35
N VAL A 444 16.91 -1.32 47.75
CA VAL A 444 17.43 0.02 48.02
C VAL A 444 16.55 1.04 47.29
N PRO A 445 16.09 2.10 47.96
CA PRO A 445 15.28 3.14 47.33
C PRO A 445 16.01 3.77 46.12
N PRO A 446 15.32 4.04 44.99
CA PRO A 446 15.95 4.60 43.79
C PRO A 446 16.71 5.92 44.01
N GLU A 447 16.26 6.72 44.97
CA GLU A 447 16.88 7.97 45.42
C GLU A 447 18.27 7.79 46.03
N ASP A 448 18.55 6.61 46.59
CA ASP A 448 19.85 6.28 47.21
C ASP A 448 20.83 5.64 46.20
N VAL A 449 20.33 5.20 45.04
CA VAL A 449 21.08 4.55 43.95
C VAL A 449 20.79 5.21 42.60
N ILE A 450 20.95 6.53 42.55
CA ILE A 450 20.61 7.36 41.38
C ILE A 450 21.38 6.92 40.13
N ARG A 451 22.64 6.49 40.26
CA ARG A 451 23.48 6.10 39.12
C ARG A 451 22.93 4.83 38.47
N GLU A 452 22.68 3.81 39.28
CA GLU A 452 22.14 2.52 38.89
C GLU A 452 20.72 2.68 38.33
N THR A 453 19.89 3.51 38.98
CA THR A 453 18.53 3.85 38.52
C THR A 453 18.56 4.51 37.14
N LYS A 454 19.48 5.45 36.89
CA LYS A 454 19.67 6.05 35.55
C LYS A 454 20.11 5.03 34.51
N LYS A 455 20.82 3.96 34.90
CA LYS A 455 21.17 2.84 34.00
C LYS A 455 20.01 1.85 33.79
N GLY A 456 18.91 1.99 34.53
CA GLY A 456 17.75 1.08 34.46
C GLY A 456 17.91 -0.17 35.35
N LEU A 457 18.71 -0.07 36.40
CA LEU A 457 18.94 -1.14 37.38
C LEU A 457 18.12 -0.89 38.65
N ALA A 458 17.70 -1.97 39.30
CA ALA A 458 17.24 -2.00 40.69
C ALA A 458 18.30 -2.69 41.55
N VAL A 459 18.55 -2.14 42.75
CA VAL A 459 19.57 -2.64 43.66
C VAL A 459 18.91 -3.26 44.89
N PHE A 460 19.39 -4.44 45.28
CA PHE A 460 18.96 -5.16 46.48
C PHE A 460 20.15 -5.35 47.40
N ASN A 461 19.97 -5.06 48.69
CA ASN A 461 20.90 -5.46 49.75
C ASN A 461 20.46 -6.82 50.28
N LEU A 462 21.32 -7.82 50.13
CA LEU A 462 21.14 -9.17 50.64
C LEU A 462 21.91 -9.31 51.95
N VAL A 463 21.29 -9.80 53.02
CA VAL A 463 21.99 -10.02 54.29
C VAL A 463 22.95 -11.20 54.11
N SER A 464 24.26 -10.96 54.21
CA SER A 464 25.29 -11.94 53.81
C SER A 464 25.20 -13.25 54.59
N SER A 465 24.87 -13.19 55.88
CA SER A 465 24.69 -14.36 56.75
C SER A 465 23.46 -15.20 56.41
N SER A 466 22.50 -14.65 55.66
CA SER A 466 21.29 -15.35 55.25
C SER A 466 21.44 -16.09 53.92
N ILE A 467 22.54 -15.87 53.18
CA ILE A 467 22.74 -16.46 51.85
C ILE A 467 23.28 -17.89 52.01
N PRO A 468 22.52 -18.94 51.63
CA PRO A 468 23.05 -20.31 51.70
C PRO A 468 24.27 -20.47 50.78
N PRO A 469 25.32 -21.24 51.16
CA PRO A 469 26.53 -21.40 50.35
C PRO A 469 26.25 -21.87 48.91
N LYS A 470 25.33 -22.83 48.75
CA LYS A 470 24.89 -23.33 47.45
C LYS A 470 24.17 -22.25 46.61
N THR A 471 23.46 -21.34 47.26
CA THR A 471 22.81 -20.22 46.57
C THR A 471 23.84 -19.20 46.11
N LEU A 472 24.84 -18.89 46.92
CA LEU A 472 25.94 -18.00 46.54
C LEU A 472 26.76 -18.57 45.37
N GLU A 473 27.07 -19.86 45.40
CA GLU A 473 27.74 -20.57 44.30
C GLU A 473 26.92 -20.48 42.99
N ASN A 474 25.60 -20.71 43.07
CA ASN A 474 24.73 -20.58 41.91
C ASN A 474 24.67 -19.15 41.36
N MET A 475 24.64 -18.14 42.23
CA MET A 475 24.60 -16.74 41.81
C MET A 475 25.92 -16.33 41.17
N THR A 476 27.06 -16.71 41.75
CA THR A 476 28.39 -16.41 41.18
C THR A 476 28.62 -17.13 39.86
N LYS A 477 28.17 -18.38 39.73
CA LYS A 477 28.19 -19.11 38.45
C LYS A 477 27.35 -18.44 37.37
N LYS A 478 26.22 -17.82 37.74
CA LYS A 478 25.26 -17.23 36.80
C LYS A 478 25.57 -15.76 36.45
N PHE A 479 26.11 -15.00 37.39
CA PHE A 479 26.26 -13.55 37.31
C PHE A 479 27.72 -13.07 37.36
N GLY A 480 28.67 -14.00 37.46
CA GLY A 480 30.10 -13.70 37.59
C GLY A 480 30.55 -13.53 39.04
N SER A 481 31.84 -13.27 39.20
CA SER A 481 32.46 -13.00 40.50
C SER A 481 31.86 -11.75 41.16
N VAL A 482 31.85 -11.74 42.50
CA VAL A 482 31.40 -10.58 43.26
C VAL A 482 32.39 -9.43 43.08
N ILE A 483 31.91 -8.27 42.66
CA ILE A 483 32.74 -7.06 42.55
C ILE A 483 33.00 -6.53 43.97
N GLU A 484 34.24 -6.62 44.43
CA GLU A 484 34.59 -6.24 45.80
C GLU A 484 35.17 -4.82 45.90
N SER A 485 35.78 -4.33 44.82
CA SER A 485 36.37 -3.00 44.78
C SER A 485 35.31 -1.94 44.50
N THR A 486 35.28 -0.88 45.33
CA THR A 486 34.43 0.29 45.11
C THR A 486 34.73 0.95 43.76
N LEU A 487 36.01 1.00 43.36
CA LEU A 487 36.43 1.59 42.09
C LEU A 487 35.93 0.77 40.90
N GLU A 488 36.10 -0.56 40.96
CA GLU A 488 35.64 -1.48 39.92
C GLU A 488 34.12 -1.45 39.79
N TYR A 489 33.39 -1.41 40.92
CA TYR A 489 31.94 -1.25 40.95
C TYR A 489 31.50 0.05 40.25
N GLN A 490 32.11 1.17 40.58
CA GLN A 490 31.78 2.46 39.97
C GLN A 490 32.10 2.50 38.48
N GLN A 491 33.23 1.92 38.05
CA GLN A 491 33.62 1.81 36.65
C GLN A 491 32.65 0.92 35.87
N PHE A 492 32.26 -0.22 36.46
CA PHE A 492 31.31 -1.15 35.86
C PHE A 492 29.93 -0.51 35.68
N VAL A 493 29.38 0.15 36.71
CA VAL A 493 28.11 0.87 36.60
C VAL A 493 28.20 2.01 35.57
N SER A 494 29.33 2.70 35.48
CA SER A 494 29.52 3.83 34.57
C SER A 494 29.62 3.41 33.10
N SER A 495 30.17 2.21 32.83
CA SER A 495 30.29 1.66 31.46
C SER A 495 28.93 1.28 30.86
N LEU A 496 27.92 1.02 31.69
CA LEU A 496 26.57 0.71 31.23
C LEU A 496 25.92 1.94 30.56
N ALA A 497 25.20 1.72 29.46
CA ALA A 497 24.46 2.80 28.82
C ALA A 497 23.27 3.26 29.69
N THR A 498 23.12 4.58 29.86
CA THR A 498 21.94 5.17 30.51
C THR A 498 20.67 4.71 29.78
N ARG A 499 19.67 4.25 30.54
CA ARG A 499 18.39 3.86 29.95
C ARG A 499 17.71 5.15 29.46
N PRO A 500 17.34 5.26 28.18
CA PRO A 500 16.62 6.44 27.71
C PRO A 500 15.36 6.59 28.55
N GLN A 501 15.16 7.75 29.18
CA GLN A 501 13.86 8.13 29.69
C GLN A 501 12.90 8.04 28.51
N PHE A 502 11.77 7.38 28.71
CA PHE A 502 10.77 7.15 27.68
C PHE A 502 10.66 8.35 26.73
N LEU A 503 11.04 8.18 25.46
CA LEU A 503 10.18 8.77 24.44
C LEU A 503 8.88 8.03 24.66
N LYS A 504 7.92 8.68 25.32
CA LYS A 504 6.53 8.24 25.20
C LYS A 504 6.34 7.91 23.71
N PRO A 505 5.73 6.77 23.33
CA PRO A 505 4.98 6.79 22.07
C PRO A 505 4.16 8.08 22.14
N PRO A 506 4.06 8.91 21.08
CA PRO A 506 3.28 10.13 21.18
C PRO A 506 1.99 9.75 21.88
N GLU A 507 1.81 10.24 23.12
CA GLU A 507 0.48 10.29 23.67
C GLU A 507 -0.25 11.03 22.57
N GLN A 508 -1.29 10.40 22.02
CA GLN A 508 -2.33 11.19 21.42
C GLN A 508 -2.78 12.11 22.55
N THR A 509 -2.13 13.27 22.64
CA THR A 509 -2.72 14.44 23.23
C THR A 509 -3.95 14.64 22.39
N ALA A 510 -5.07 14.12 22.88
CA ALA A 510 -6.34 14.78 22.73
C ALA A 510 -6.09 16.21 23.24
N GLN A 511 -5.70 17.10 22.33
CA GLN A 511 -5.76 18.52 22.56
C GLN A 511 -7.25 18.85 22.57
N SER A 512 -7.86 18.75 23.74
CA SER A 512 -9.00 19.58 24.07
C SER A 512 -8.49 21.02 24.07
N PRO A 513 -9.08 21.93 23.27
CA PRO A 513 -8.71 23.34 23.36
C PRO A 513 -9.15 23.92 24.72
N PRO A 514 -8.37 24.86 25.28
CA PRO A 514 -8.68 25.49 26.57
C PRO A 514 -9.92 26.38 26.47
N ASN A 515 -10.91 26.13 27.31
CA ASN A 515 -11.97 27.08 27.61
C ASN A 515 -11.34 28.28 28.33
N GLN A 516 -11.34 29.45 27.68
CA GLN A 516 -11.20 30.74 28.36
C GLN A 516 -12.58 31.35 28.54
N SER A 517 -13.04 31.37 29.78
CA SER A 517 -14.10 32.26 30.23
C SER A 517 -13.47 33.65 30.43
N ILE A 518 -14.07 34.70 29.87
CA ILE A 518 -14.38 36.01 30.50
C ILE A 518 -15.25 36.79 29.50
N THR A 519 -16.45 37.17 29.94
CA THR A 519 -17.33 38.23 29.40
C THR A 519 -17.41 39.35 30.47
N PRO A 520 -18.00 40.54 30.21
CA PRO A 520 -18.16 41.33 28.98
C PRO A 520 -17.94 42.87 29.22
N SER A 521 -18.36 43.68 28.23
CA SER A 521 -18.83 45.10 28.33
C SER A 521 -17.80 46.20 28.00
N LEU A 522 -18.06 47.27 27.23
CA LEU A 522 -19.29 47.90 26.73
C LEU A 522 -19.05 48.71 25.43
N SER A 523 -20.17 48.91 24.74
CA SER A 523 -20.53 49.64 23.52
C SER A 523 -20.11 51.13 23.46
N THR A 524 -19.85 51.69 22.27
CA THR A 524 -20.73 52.59 21.48
C THR A 524 -20.00 53.29 20.31
N THR A 525 -20.69 53.41 19.17
CA THR A 525 -20.47 54.29 17.99
C THR A 525 -20.71 55.79 18.34
N PRO A 526 -20.59 56.81 17.42
CA PRO A 526 -20.02 56.89 16.04
C PRO A 526 -19.22 58.21 15.73
N SER A 527 -18.74 58.36 14.47
CA SER A 527 -18.72 59.60 13.63
C SER A 527 -17.36 60.19 13.14
N THR A 528 -17.15 60.09 11.82
CA THR A 528 -16.87 61.17 10.83
C THR A 528 -15.55 61.99 10.79
N ILE A 529 -14.82 61.81 9.66
CA ILE A 529 -13.96 62.73 8.84
C ILE A 529 -12.81 63.50 9.55
N ASP A 530 -11.52 63.26 9.23
CA ASP A 530 -10.77 63.88 8.11
C ASP A 530 -9.28 63.42 8.08
N ILE A 531 -8.62 63.73 6.95
CA ILE A 531 -7.30 63.37 6.41
C ILE A 531 -6.08 63.47 7.38
N THR A 532 -5.18 62.46 7.38
CA THR A 532 -3.71 62.60 7.16
C THR A 532 -2.92 61.27 7.28
N ASN A 533 -2.06 61.03 6.28
CA ASN A 533 -0.77 60.30 6.27
C ASN A 533 -0.62 58.84 6.76
N SER A 534 -0.09 58.06 5.80
CA SER A 534 0.96 57.02 5.93
C SER A 534 0.57 55.55 6.16
N THR A 535 1.22 54.73 5.31
CA THR A 535 1.57 53.30 5.48
C THR A 535 0.46 52.26 5.38
N LYS A 536 0.31 51.73 4.15
CA LYS A 536 -0.48 50.55 3.80
C LYS A 536 0.22 49.28 4.30
N THR A 537 -0.33 48.68 5.36
CA THR A 537 -0.15 47.26 5.69
C THR A 537 -1.53 46.63 5.59
N GLU A 538 -1.71 45.71 4.64
CA GLU A 538 -2.96 44.99 4.40
C GLU A 538 -3.23 43.97 5.52
N PRO A 539 -4.49 43.82 6.00
CA PRO A 539 -4.82 42.94 7.10
C PRO A 539 -5.02 41.47 6.69
N LEU A 540 -4.65 40.61 7.65
CA LEU A 540 -4.78 39.16 7.67
C LEU A 540 -6.21 38.67 7.39
N GLY A 541 -6.25 37.58 6.63
CA GLY A 541 -7.43 37.01 6.02
C GLY A 541 -8.36 36.32 7.02
N VAL A 542 -9.64 36.51 6.73
CA VAL A 542 -10.81 35.83 7.27
C VAL A 542 -10.67 34.31 7.07
N GLU A 543 -10.72 33.53 8.15
CA GLU A 543 -10.88 32.07 8.08
C GLU A 543 -12.20 31.73 7.37
N LYS A 544 -12.10 31.03 6.24
CA LYS A 544 -13.26 30.51 5.49
C LYS A 544 -13.78 29.23 6.18
N PRO A 545 -15.10 29.07 6.38
CA PRO A 545 -15.68 27.83 6.91
C PRO A 545 -15.50 26.64 5.95
N PRO A 546 -15.52 25.38 6.45
CA PRO A 546 -15.32 24.17 5.64
C PRO A 546 -16.36 24.06 4.51
N THR A 547 -15.90 23.75 3.30
CA THR A 547 -16.77 23.54 2.13
C THR A 547 -17.59 22.27 2.28
N VAL A 548 -18.91 22.44 2.39
CA VAL A 548 -19.90 21.36 2.44
C VAL A 548 -20.23 20.91 1.03
N THR A 549 -20.32 19.60 0.79
CA THR A 549 -20.68 19.03 -0.53
C THR A 549 -22.13 18.55 -0.57
N ILE A 550 -22.66 18.30 -1.77
CA ILE A 550 -24.01 17.71 -1.95
C ILE A 550 -24.09 16.29 -1.34
N ASP A 551 -22.98 15.55 -1.32
CA ASP A 551 -22.95 14.23 -0.73
C ASP A 551 -22.95 14.27 0.80
N ASP A 552 -22.38 15.32 1.42
CA ASP A 552 -22.52 15.55 2.87
C ASP A 552 -24.00 15.72 3.26
N LEU A 553 -24.79 16.42 2.44
CA LEU A 553 -26.24 16.59 2.67
C LEU A 553 -26.99 15.26 2.58
N ARG A 554 -26.65 14.39 1.60
CA ARG A 554 -27.24 13.04 1.49
C ARG A 554 -26.85 12.17 2.68
N ASN A 555 -25.61 12.25 3.11
CA ASN A 555 -25.09 11.50 4.25
C ASN A 555 -25.75 11.92 5.56
N TRP A 556 -26.01 13.21 5.76
CA TRP A 556 -26.74 13.71 6.94
C TRP A 556 -28.21 13.28 6.95
N TYR A 557 -28.89 13.31 5.81
CA TYR A 557 -30.26 12.79 5.71
C TYR A 557 -30.32 11.30 6.05
N ASN A 558 -29.41 10.50 5.47
CA ASN A 558 -29.30 9.07 5.75
C ASN A 558 -28.94 8.79 7.21
N ALA A 559 -28.12 9.64 7.85
CA ALA A 559 -27.81 9.54 9.25
C ALA A 559 -29.05 9.78 10.13
N ALA A 560 -29.78 10.86 9.85
CA ALA A 560 -31.01 11.19 10.57
C ALA A 560 -32.10 10.11 10.42
N ASP A 561 -32.23 9.52 9.23
CA ASP A 561 -33.18 8.42 8.99
C ASP A 561 -32.83 7.15 9.78
N LYS A 562 -31.56 6.73 9.75
CA LYS A 562 -31.10 5.57 10.53
C LYS A 562 -31.14 5.81 12.03
N LEU A 563 -30.97 7.05 12.49
CA LEU A 563 -31.13 7.44 13.90
C LEU A 563 -32.60 7.54 14.35
N GLY A 564 -33.58 7.29 13.47
CA GLY A 564 -34.99 7.37 13.81
C GLY A 564 -35.48 8.79 14.14
N LYS A 565 -34.81 9.83 13.61
CA LYS A 565 -35.22 11.23 13.83
C LYS A 565 -36.60 11.48 13.18
N SER A 566 -37.35 12.43 13.72
CA SER A 566 -38.72 12.71 13.26
C SER A 566 -38.78 13.14 11.80
N GLU A 567 -39.90 12.87 11.12
CA GLU A 567 -40.12 13.32 9.74
C GLU A 567 -39.99 14.84 9.57
N ASN A 568 -40.37 15.61 10.59
CA ASN A 568 -40.21 17.06 10.59
C ASN A 568 -38.72 17.46 10.60
N TYR A 569 -37.88 16.73 11.34
CA TYR A 569 -36.44 16.94 11.36
C TYR A 569 -35.79 16.58 10.01
N LYS A 570 -36.18 15.44 9.42
CA LYS A 570 -35.72 15.02 8.09
C LYS A 570 -36.14 16.01 6.98
N LYS A 571 -37.36 16.54 7.04
CA LYS A 571 -37.82 17.62 6.14
C LYS A 571 -36.98 18.88 6.30
N ARG A 572 -36.58 19.22 7.52
CA ARG A 572 -35.71 20.38 7.77
C ARG A 572 -34.32 20.21 7.13
N ILE A 573 -33.75 19.00 7.14
CA ILE A 573 -32.51 18.70 6.41
C ILE A 573 -32.69 18.91 4.91
N VAL A 574 -33.84 18.49 4.34
CA VAL A 574 -34.16 18.67 2.92
C VAL A 574 -34.35 20.16 2.56
N GLU A 575 -35.01 20.94 3.41
CA GLU A 575 -35.15 22.40 3.24
C GLU A 575 -33.78 23.09 3.23
N VAL A 576 -32.92 22.74 4.20
CA VAL A 576 -31.55 23.25 4.30
C VAL A 576 -30.71 22.83 3.09
N ALA A 577 -30.89 21.61 2.58
CA ALA A 577 -30.23 21.13 1.37
C ALA A 577 -30.71 21.86 0.10
N ASN A 578 -31.98 22.23 0.03
CA ASN A 578 -32.54 22.99 -1.09
C ASN A 578 -32.06 24.45 -1.08
N GLY A 579 -31.97 25.08 0.10
CA GLY A 579 -31.36 26.41 0.25
C GLY A 579 -29.88 26.40 -0.17
N PHE A 580 -29.12 25.38 0.26
CA PHE A 580 -27.73 25.22 -0.17
C PHE A 580 -27.58 25.04 -1.69
N LYS A 581 -28.46 24.26 -2.33
CA LYS A 581 -28.50 24.12 -3.80
C LYS A 581 -28.87 25.42 -4.53
N ALA A 582 -29.59 26.32 -3.87
CA ALA A 582 -29.93 27.64 -4.38
C ALA A 582 -28.82 28.69 -4.14
N GLY A 583 -27.68 28.30 -3.57
CA GLY A 583 -26.54 29.18 -3.31
C GLY A 583 -26.52 29.82 -1.91
N GLU A 584 -27.42 29.42 -1.01
CA GLU A 584 -27.41 29.90 0.38
C GLU A 584 -26.31 29.21 1.20
N GLN A 585 -25.67 29.95 2.11
CA GLN A 585 -24.69 29.37 3.03
C GLN A 585 -25.40 28.65 4.19
N LEU A 586 -24.88 27.48 4.55
CA LEU A 586 -25.37 26.72 5.71
C LEU A 586 -25.01 27.44 7.01
N SER A 587 -25.96 27.54 7.93
CA SER A 587 -25.68 28.09 9.25
C SER A 587 -24.72 27.19 10.02
N ALA A 588 -23.85 27.79 10.85
CA ALA A 588 -22.93 27.05 11.71
C ALA A 588 -23.67 26.09 12.67
N GLU A 589 -24.89 26.46 13.08
CA GLU A 589 -25.76 25.63 13.90
C GLU A 589 -26.25 24.39 13.14
N ALA A 590 -26.71 24.54 11.89
CA ALA A 590 -27.12 23.41 11.05
C ALA A 590 -25.96 22.43 10.83
N LEU A 591 -24.76 22.95 10.57
CA LEU A 591 -23.55 22.14 10.41
C LEU A 591 -23.19 21.37 11.67
N THR A 592 -23.27 22.01 12.84
CA THR A 592 -22.96 21.39 14.11
C THR A 592 -23.93 20.25 14.42
N VAL A 593 -25.23 20.48 14.22
CA VAL A 593 -26.27 19.49 14.52
C VAL A 593 -26.19 18.31 13.55
N MET A 594 -26.02 18.53 12.25
CA MET A 594 -25.98 17.46 11.26
C MET A 594 -24.70 16.60 11.34
N ASN A 595 -23.56 17.22 11.66
CA ASN A 595 -22.33 16.46 11.93
C ASN A 595 -22.45 15.63 13.21
N LYS A 596 -23.15 16.12 14.23
CA LYS A 596 -23.43 15.36 15.45
C LYS A 596 -24.20 14.07 15.16
N ASP A 597 -25.21 14.12 14.28
CA ASP A 597 -25.96 12.93 13.86
C ASP A 597 -25.05 11.92 13.13
N LYS A 598 -24.11 12.38 12.30
CA LYS A 598 -23.12 11.51 11.67
C LYS A 598 -22.25 10.79 12.70
N PHE A 599 -21.69 11.52 13.67
CA PHE A 599 -20.89 10.93 14.74
C PHE A 599 -21.68 9.96 15.63
N GLU A 600 -22.95 10.28 15.91
CA GLU A 600 -23.85 9.41 16.68
C GLU A 600 -24.11 8.08 15.95
N LEU A 601 -24.36 8.12 14.64
CA LEU A 601 -24.56 6.91 13.83
C LEU A 601 -23.27 6.08 13.71
N GLU A 602 -22.11 6.73 13.56
CA GLU A 602 -20.80 6.05 13.54
C GLU A 602 -20.53 5.30 14.85
N ALA A 603 -20.81 5.93 15.99
CA ALA A 603 -20.67 5.31 17.31
C ALA A 603 -21.60 4.10 17.49
N ILE A 604 -22.86 4.20 17.06
CA ILE A 604 -23.82 3.09 17.09
C ILE A 604 -23.36 1.95 16.17
N SER A 605 -22.91 2.27 14.96
CA SER A 605 -22.43 1.28 13.99
C SER A 605 -21.23 0.49 14.55
N ARG A 606 -20.29 1.18 15.19
CA ARG A 606 -19.15 0.56 15.87
C ARG A 606 -19.58 -0.33 17.02
N LEU A 607 -20.50 0.14 17.86
CA LEU A 607 -21.05 -0.64 18.98
C LEU A 607 -21.76 -1.90 18.50
N THR A 608 -22.54 -1.83 17.41
CA THR A 608 -23.20 -2.99 16.81
C THR A 608 -22.20 -4.05 16.36
N GLN A 609 -21.08 -3.64 15.73
CA GLN A 609 -20.02 -4.58 15.33
C GLN A 609 -19.41 -5.28 16.54
N ILE A 610 -19.16 -4.56 17.63
CA ILE A 610 -18.61 -5.12 18.87
C ILE A 610 -19.62 -6.08 19.51
N ALA A 611 -20.90 -5.70 19.59
CA ALA A 611 -21.94 -6.54 20.15
C ALA A 611 -22.11 -7.86 19.38
N GLN A 612 -22.03 -7.82 18.06
CA GLN A 612 -22.03 -9.01 17.21
C GLN A 612 -20.82 -9.90 17.49
N ARG A 613 -19.62 -9.30 17.58
CA ARG A 613 -18.38 -10.03 17.90
C ARG A 613 -18.47 -10.69 19.28
N ILE A 614 -19.00 -9.99 20.28
CA ILE A 614 -19.27 -10.53 21.62
C ILE A 614 -20.21 -11.73 21.52
N GLY A 615 -21.29 -11.64 20.73
CA GLY A 615 -22.22 -12.75 20.52
C GLY A 615 -21.62 -13.96 19.82
N MET A 616 -20.71 -13.76 18.86
CA MET A 616 -20.01 -14.88 18.23
C MET A 616 -19.14 -15.67 19.21
N VAL A 617 -18.54 -15.00 20.20
CA VAL A 617 -17.60 -15.64 21.14
C VAL A 617 -18.28 -16.17 22.40
N TRP A 618 -19.28 -15.45 22.92
CA TRP A 618 -19.93 -15.75 24.21
C TRP A 618 -21.45 -15.93 24.13
N GLY A 619 -22.03 -15.82 22.94
CA GLY A 619 -23.47 -15.95 22.74
C GLY A 619 -23.97 -17.38 22.71
N LYS A 620 -25.24 -17.54 23.05
CA LYS A 620 -26.02 -18.75 22.80
C LYS A 620 -26.99 -18.41 21.67
N SER A 621 -26.95 -19.19 20.59
CA SER A 621 -27.85 -19.01 19.45
C SER A 621 -29.04 -19.96 19.59
N ASP A 622 -30.25 -19.42 19.42
CA ASP A 622 -31.48 -20.18 19.32
C ASP A 622 -32.26 -19.72 18.08
N GLU A 623 -32.49 -20.66 17.16
CA GLU A 623 -33.16 -20.65 15.85
C GLU A 623 -33.02 -19.45 14.89
N ASN A 624 -32.84 -18.20 15.35
CA ASN A 624 -32.43 -17.00 14.58
C ASN A 624 -31.93 -15.81 15.44
N ILE A 625 -31.86 -15.96 16.77
CA ILE A 625 -31.46 -14.89 17.69
C ILE A 625 -30.22 -15.35 18.47
N THR A 626 -29.20 -14.49 18.51
CA THR A 626 -28.04 -14.69 19.38
C THR A 626 -28.20 -13.87 20.64
N GLN A 627 -28.14 -14.53 21.79
CA GLN A 627 -28.25 -13.90 23.10
C GLN A 627 -26.95 -14.03 23.89
N VAL A 628 -26.53 -12.92 24.52
CA VAL A 628 -25.40 -12.89 25.44
C VAL A 628 -25.90 -12.40 26.78
N GLN A 629 -25.74 -13.23 27.81
CA GLN A 629 -26.00 -12.82 29.19
C GLN A 629 -24.70 -12.32 29.81
N GLY A 630 -24.50 -11.00 29.81
CA GLY A 630 -23.31 -10.39 30.41
C GLY A 630 -23.47 -10.19 31.91
N LYS A 631 -22.46 -9.59 32.56
CA LYS A 631 -22.55 -9.20 33.98
C LYS A 631 -23.28 -7.88 34.20
N ILE A 632 -23.13 -6.97 33.25
CA ILE A 632 -23.65 -5.59 33.32
C ILE A 632 -24.73 -5.38 32.25
N TYR A 633 -24.45 -5.81 31.02
CA TYR A 633 -25.36 -5.69 29.88
C TYR A 633 -25.73 -7.06 29.33
N ASP A 634 -26.97 -7.19 28.91
CA ASP A 634 -27.48 -8.30 28.11
C ASP A 634 -27.63 -7.84 26.66
N LEU A 635 -27.30 -8.74 25.74
CA LEU A 635 -27.35 -8.51 24.30
C LEU A 635 -28.29 -9.52 23.67
N ALA A 636 -29.15 -9.05 22.77
CA ALA A 636 -29.90 -9.90 21.87
C ALA A 636 -29.80 -9.29 20.46
N PHE A 637 -29.42 -10.08 19.47
CA PHE A 637 -29.40 -9.58 18.09
C PHE A 637 -29.82 -10.65 17.08
N ASN A 638 -30.44 -10.16 16.02
CA ASN A 638 -30.80 -10.92 14.82
C ASN A 638 -30.07 -10.29 13.63
N THR A 639 -29.08 -11.00 13.09
CA THR A 639 -28.26 -10.49 11.99
C THR A 639 -29.02 -10.40 10.66
N GLN A 640 -30.04 -11.24 10.45
CA GLN A 640 -30.85 -11.21 9.23
C GLN A 640 -31.80 -10.02 9.23
N GLN A 641 -32.44 -9.75 10.37
CA GLN A 641 -33.38 -8.63 10.53
C GLN A 641 -32.68 -7.31 10.86
N ARG A 642 -31.36 -7.32 11.11
CA ARG A 642 -30.56 -6.16 11.57
C ARG A 642 -31.09 -5.56 12.88
N ASP A 643 -31.55 -6.44 13.76
CA ASP A 643 -32.06 -6.07 15.07
C ASP A 643 -30.97 -6.24 16.13
N LEU A 644 -30.89 -5.29 17.06
CA LEU A 644 -29.97 -5.33 18.20
C LEU A 644 -30.62 -4.66 19.41
N THR A 645 -30.72 -5.41 20.49
CA THR A 645 -31.12 -4.92 21.80
C THR A 645 -29.96 -5.05 22.77
N ILE A 646 -29.60 -3.93 23.41
CA ILE A 646 -28.68 -3.87 24.53
C ILE A 646 -29.48 -3.39 25.74
N SER A 647 -29.55 -4.22 26.78
CA SER A 647 -30.23 -3.87 28.02
C SER A 647 -29.32 -4.03 29.23
N GLN A 648 -29.60 -3.31 30.30
CA GLN A 648 -29.01 -3.56 31.61
C GLN A 648 -29.75 -4.69 32.33
N LYS A 649 -29.13 -5.24 33.37
CA LYS A 649 -29.72 -6.30 34.21
C LYS A 649 -31.04 -5.94 34.90
N ASN A 650 -31.31 -4.65 35.09
CA ASN A 650 -32.57 -4.16 35.62
C ASN A 650 -33.70 -4.13 34.57
N GLY A 651 -33.44 -4.56 33.33
CA GLY A 651 -34.38 -4.55 32.22
C GLY A 651 -34.42 -3.22 31.45
N GLU A 652 -33.62 -2.23 31.82
CA GLU A 652 -33.55 -0.97 31.09
C GLU A 652 -32.88 -1.16 29.72
N VAL A 653 -33.58 -0.81 28.64
CA VAL A 653 -33.06 -0.86 27.28
C VAL A 653 -32.21 0.38 27.01
N ILE A 654 -30.94 0.16 26.69
CA ILE A 654 -29.92 1.17 26.44
C ILE A 654 -29.81 1.48 24.94
N LEU A 655 -29.84 0.46 24.10
CA LEU A 655 -29.90 0.61 22.66
C LEU A 655 -30.90 -0.40 22.10
N ASN A 656 -31.78 0.05 21.22
CA ASN A 656 -32.67 -0.82 20.45
C ASN A 656 -32.61 -0.43 18.98
N LEU A 657 -32.19 -1.37 18.14
CA LEU A 657 -32.23 -1.28 16.69
C LEU A 657 -33.29 -2.26 16.18
N GLN A 658 -34.18 -1.77 15.32
CA GLN A 658 -35.17 -2.58 14.61
C GLN A 658 -35.06 -2.30 13.12
N SER A 659 -34.87 -3.34 12.30
CA SER A 659 -34.66 -3.23 10.85
C SER A 659 -33.52 -2.26 10.47
N GLY A 660 -32.50 -2.15 11.33
CA GLY A 660 -31.37 -1.23 11.14
C GLY A 660 -31.66 0.24 11.47
N GLN A 661 -32.82 0.58 12.05
CA GLN A 661 -33.16 1.91 12.54
C GLN A 661 -33.15 1.96 14.07
N VAL A 662 -32.64 3.06 14.63
CA VAL A 662 -32.60 3.30 16.07
C VAL A 662 -33.98 3.64 16.60
N GLN A 663 -34.47 2.82 17.54
CA GLN A 663 -35.72 3.05 18.26
C GLN A 663 -35.48 3.67 19.64
N THR A 664 -34.40 3.24 20.31
CA THR A 664 -33.98 3.76 21.61
C THR A 664 -32.48 3.96 21.60
N ASN A 665 -32.00 5.15 21.99
CA ASN A 665 -30.58 5.42 22.18
C ASN A 665 -30.35 6.16 23.51
N LYS A 666 -29.80 5.45 24.50
CA LYS A 666 -29.32 6.00 25.78
C LYS A 666 -27.80 5.79 25.93
N LEU A 667 -27.08 5.71 24.81
CA LEU A 667 -25.64 5.51 24.84
C LEU A 667 -24.93 6.71 25.45
N THR A 668 -23.97 6.41 26.32
CA THR A 668 -23.04 7.39 26.87
C THR A 668 -21.62 6.98 26.49
N SER A 669 -20.68 7.92 26.53
CA SER A 669 -19.26 7.62 26.25
C SER A 669 -18.70 6.52 27.14
N GLN A 670 -19.19 6.42 28.39
CA GLN A 670 -18.80 5.35 29.32
C GLN A 670 -19.29 3.96 28.88
N ILE A 671 -20.50 3.88 28.31
CA ILE A 671 -21.04 2.63 27.77
C ILE A 671 -20.25 2.20 26.55
N LEU A 672 -19.95 3.14 25.63
CA LEU A 672 -19.12 2.87 24.45
C LEU A 672 -17.73 2.34 24.84
N GLN A 673 -17.08 2.99 25.83
CA GLN A 673 -15.78 2.54 26.32
C GLN A 673 -15.84 1.13 26.92
N THR A 674 -16.92 0.81 27.65
CA THR A 674 -17.09 -0.53 28.25
C THR A 674 -17.13 -1.63 27.19
N PHE A 675 -17.77 -1.37 26.04
CA PHE A 675 -17.80 -2.32 24.94
C PHE A 675 -16.45 -2.42 24.21
N GLU A 676 -15.72 -1.32 24.03
CA GLU A 676 -14.36 -1.36 23.46
C GLU A 676 -13.37 -2.11 24.37
N ASP A 677 -13.50 -1.96 25.69
CA ASP A 677 -12.71 -2.71 26.66
C ASP A 677 -13.03 -4.21 26.57
N ALA A 678 -14.31 -4.57 26.44
CA ALA A 678 -14.74 -5.95 26.24
C ALA A 678 -14.21 -6.53 24.91
N ASN A 679 -14.24 -5.73 23.84
CA ASN A 679 -13.71 -6.08 22.52
C ASN A 679 -12.21 -6.43 22.60
N THR A 680 -11.43 -5.64 23.34
CA THR A 680 -10.00 -5.87 23.55
C THR A 680 -9.72 -7.14 24.38
N GLN A 681 -10.64 -7.53 25.27
CA GLN A 681 -10.51 -8.77 26.04
C GLN A 681 -10.83 -10.02 25.21
N ILE A 682 -11.72 -9.92 24.21
CA ILE A 682 -11.99 -11.00 23.26
C ILE A 682 -10.72 -11.39 22.52
N ASP A 683 -9.94 -10.40 22.06
CA ASP A 683 -8.66 -10.64 21.37
C ASP A 683 -7.68 -11.47 22.22
N LYS A 684 -7.60 -11.16 23.52
CA LYS A 684 -6.73 -11.90 24.47
C LYS A 684 -7.20 -13.34 24.72
N ILE A 685 -8.50 -13.60 24.64
CA ILE A 685 -9.08 -14.92 24.89
C ILE A 685 -8.94 -15.82 23.65
N LEU A 686 -9.20 -15.29 22.45
CA LEU A 686 -8.98 -16.02 21.19
C LEU A 686 -7.51 -16.37 20.97
N ALA A 687 -6.58 -15.49 21.35
CA ALA A 687 -5.15 -15.77 21.31
C ALA A 687 -4.75 -16.91 22.27
N LYS A 688 -5.40 -17.03 23.45
CA LYS A 688 -5.14 -18.13 24.40
C LYS A 688 -5.73 -19.47 23.95
N SER A 689 -6.91 -19.49 23.33
CA SER A 689 -7.53 -20.75 22.87
C SER A 689 -6.77 -21.38 21.71
N GLN A 690 -6.18 -20.57 20.82
CA GLN A 690 -5.31 -21.05 19.75
C GLN A 690 -4.01 -21.70 20.28
N ILE A 691 -3.42 -21.15 21.33
CA ILE A 691 -2.22 -21.74 21.98
C ILE A 691 -2.56 -23.11 22.60
N GLN A 692 -3.74 -23.24 23.25
CA GLN A 692 -4.18 -24.52 23.84
C GLN A 692 -4.55 -25.59 22.80
N GLN A 693 -5.06 -25.21 21.63
CA GLN A 693 -5.33 -26.17 20.55
C GLN A 693 -4.05 -26.73 19.91
N VAL A 694 -2.99 -25.91 19.83
CA VAL A 694 -1.68 -26.35 19.31
C VAL A 694 -0.96 -27.28 20.30
N ASP A 695 -1.15 -27.07 21.61
CA ASP A 695 -0.61 -27.95 22.66
C ASP A 695 -1.39 -29.27 22.84
N LEU A 696 -2.64 -29.36 22.36
CA LEU A 696 -3.42 -30.60 22.35
C LEU A 696 -3.20 -31.46 21.08
N GLN A 697 -2.53 -30.90 20.06
CA GLN A 697 -2.17 -31.59 18.83
C GLN A 697 -0.68 -31.98 18.76
N ARG A 698 0.09 -31.69 19.82
CA ARG A 698 1.43 -32.26 20.07
C ARG A 698 1.33 -33.31 21.17
#